data_AF-A0A3N9NP50-F1
#
_entry.id   AF-A0A3N9NP50-F1
#
_cell.length_a   1.000
_cell.length_b   1.000
_cell.length_c   1.000
_cell.angle_alpha   90.00
_cell.angle_beta   90.00
_cell.angle_gamma   90.00
#
_symmetry.space_group_name_H-M   'P 1'
#
loop_
_entity.id
_entity.type
_entity.pdbx_description
1 polymer ?
#
loop_
_entity_poly.entity_id
_entity_poly.type
_entity_poly.pdbx_seq_one_letter_code
_entity_poly.pdbx_strand_id
1 'polypeptide(L)'
;MKKIRLFLSSPGDMETERQKVRPIVDQINRMLGDVYHIHIDVIDWKTHVAPDLGRAQELINRQVGDYDIFVGMMWKRFGTPTGEADSGTEEEFNIAYNNWQKFQRPRIMFYFSKAKYNIENDDEIDQLAKVIAFKKKLQKKGLIWEYKSPDEFGYALRDHLAKVLHDWFAPREKVRPVADFTRYLKYLKTDTMYIDIRGLVTGEGKVHQFRIDQLYIPLKTTSTGMMDQKQAKGRKPAAEEMLPREVDLPEALRHSRLIIKGDPGAGKTTFLRLVTFTLCQKWLTEIPGQGSVKILWTDPAPLPIFIRLGRLTEHIRACKENDPSHSPVSDDSPDCLLRFLVDQSAEFNWGLTADDFRRELQAGHCLILLDGLDEAPDDRTRESVSNLAANLLKAFPDCRIVLTSRPAALVGEAFPHGFELVEIAPLDDPAMQTFLTQWCTSLYADAPEMMQKYQRELGEALQARLEIRNMARTPVMLTALAVVHWNENRLPEQRAELYESIITWLVRSRKDRPGRQKADRCRKLLQKLALGMFTYPGGRLRQIGPGDAAAILAPEFEKDKSHSAREWAEYFLRDEMVDSGIIVERGKRLEFWHLSFQEYLAAYEIAGKEDSEQTEILFEKDRLYSSEWRELVLLLSGVLYKQGEAKINHLIDDIMGQCLKPASHKNLPQIARTVALLGGMVRDLSPFDFKPANPNYHTITQSVMGIFEPQTFRQIPVQVRIQAADALAKVGDTRLEPAPMILIPGGKFWMGAQKKDRKGRNYDPDEYGDESPVHEVELSPFRFSKYPVTVGQYQRFIQDDGYKNKKFWLNGKFDEFKAPDKWQEQLQYPSRPVVYVSWYEAAAYCCWAKGRLPTEAEWERAARGPGQDYHKYPWGNKEPDPETANFDDSKINHVTPVGIFPGSCSPEGVIDLAGNVWEWCWDWYDKQYYDRCFRQGIINNPRGPEKGDSRVVRGGSFLSDYGYRLRCAVRDVWYPRYRGLYVGFRVVCGA
;
A
#
# COMPACT_ATOMS: atom_id res chain seq x y z
N MET A 1 21.23 -60.12 -22.77
CA MET A 1 19.93 -59.67 -22.24
C MET A 1 19.61 -60.50 -21.01
N LYS A 2 19.47 -59.87 -19.83
CA LYS A 2 19.20 -60.58 -18.56
C LYS A 2 17.71 -60.99 -18.53
N LYS A 3 17.44 -62.27 -18.37
CA LYS A 3 16.07 -62.78 -18.24
C LYS A 3 15.56 -62.61 -16.80
N ILE A 4 14.35 -62.09 -16.65
CA ILE A 4 13.65 -61.87 -15.39
C ILE A 4 12.37 -62.70 -15.45
N ARG A 5 12.17 -63.60 -14.48
CA ARG A 5 10.99 -64.47 -14.45
C ARG A 5 9.92 -63.90 -13.51
N LEU A 6 8.73 -63.64 -14.04
CA LEU A 6 7.56 -63.14 -13.30
C LEU A 6 6.54 -64.26 -13.15
N PHE A 7 6.28 -64.68 -11.92
CA PHE A 7 5.29 -65.71 -11.61
C PHE A 7 3.93 -65.09 -11.26
N LEU A 8 2.86 -65.59 -11.89
CA LEU A 8 1.48 -65.16 -11.67
C LEU A 8 0.69 -66.16 -10.84
N SER A 9 0.14 -65.67 -9.73
CA SER A 9 -0.70 -66.42 -8.81
C SER A 9 -2.07 -65.74 -8.69
N SER A 10 -3.14 -66.45 -9.04
CA SER A 10 -4.50 -65.94 -8.85
C SER A 10 -5.54 -67.07 -8.83
N PRO A 11 -6.67 -66.89 -8.12
CA PRO A 11 -7.84 -67.75 -8.27
C PRO A 11 -8.51 -67.55 -9.65
N GLY A 12 -9.47 -68.43 -9.98
CA GLY A 12 -10.08 -68.50 -11.31
C GLY A 12 -11.03 -67.35 -11.67
N ASP A 13 -11.46 -66.53 -10.71
CA ASP A 13 -12.30 -65.34 -10.91
C ASP A 13 -11.52 -64.10 -11.37
N MET A 14 -10.19 -64.24 -11.56
CA MET A 14 -9.26 -63.17 -11.93
C MET A 14 -8.80 -63.24 -13.39
N GLU A 15 -9.56 -63.89 -14.26
CA GLU A 15 -9.15 -64.15 -15.66
C GLU A 15 -8.97 -62.84 -16.45
N THR A 16 -9.81 -61.83 -16.22
CA THR A 16 -9.72 -60.52 -16.87
C THR A 16 -8.42 -59.80 -16.56
N GLU A 17 -8.00 -59.76 -15.29
CA GLU A 17 -6.74 -59.16 -14.86
C GLU A 17 -5.54 -59.97 -15.32
N ARG A 18 -5.64 -61.31 -15.29
CA ARG A 18 -4.59 -62.20 -15.79
C ARG A 18 -4.29 -61.95 -17.28
N GLN A 19 -5.31 -61.76 -18.11
CA GLN A 19 -5.15 -61.43 -19.53
C GLN A 19 -4.43 -60.10 -19.78
N LYS A 20 -4.45 -59.16 -18.82
CA LYS A 20 -3.77 -57.86 -18.95
C LYS A 20 -2.27 -57.92 -18.66
N VAL A 21 -1.79 -58.92 -17.91
CA VAL A 21 -0.38 -58.95 -17.48
C VAL A 21 0.58 -59.09 -18.66
N ARG A 22 0.30 -60.00 -19.61
CA ARG A 22 1.18 -60.23 -20.77
C ARG A 22 1.35 -58.97 -21.64
N PRO A 23 0.27 -58.28 -22.07
CA PRO A 23 0.40 -57.01 -22.80
C PRO A 23 1.22 -55.94 -22.07
N ILE A 24 1.08 -55.83 -20.74
CA ILE A 24 1.84 -54.87 -19.92
C ILE A 24 3.32 -55.22 -19.92
N VAL A 25 3.65 -56.50 -19.72
CA VAL A 25 5.03 -56.99 -19.73
C VAL A 25 5.67 -56.83 -21.11
N ASP A 26 4.95 -57.12 -22.19
CA ASP A 26 5.44 -56.91 -23.55
C ASP A 26 5.76 -55.44 -23.83
N GLN A 27 4.92 -54.53 -23.32
CA GLN A 27 5.18 -53.10 -23.45
C GLN A 27 6.40 -52.65 -22.63
N ILE A 28 6.58 -53.17 -21.41
CA ILE A 28 7.77 -52.90 -20.59
C ILE A 28 9.02 -53.44 -21.27
N ASN A 29 8.97 -54.66 -21.84
CA ASN A 29 10.07 -55.23 -22.61
C ASN A 29 10.43 -54.35 -23.83
N ARG A 30 9.45 -53.76 -24.52
CA ARG A 30 9.71 -52.81 -25.62
C ARG A 30 10.31 -51.48 -25.16
N MET A 31 9.85 -50.93 -24.03
CA MET A 31 10.28 -49.59 -23.58
C MET A 31 11.59 -49.61 -22.80
N LEU A 32 11.77 -50.61 -21.93
CA LEU A 32 12.89 -50.69 -20.98
C LEU A 32 13.85 -51.85 -21.29
N GLY A 33 13.45 -52.81 -22.13
CA GLY A 33 14.27 -53.99 -22.43
C GLY A 33 15.58 -53.64 -23.13
N ASP A 34 15.56 -52.70 -24.07
CA ASP A 34 16.76 -52.20 -24.72
C ASP A 34 17.58 -51.29 -23.80
N VAL A 35 16.91 -50.44 -23.01
CA VAL A 35 17.55 -49.48 -22.08
C VAL A 35 18.35 -50.18 -20.98
N TYR A 36 17.78 -51.23 -20.37
CA TYR A 36 18.41 -51.95 -19.27
C TYR A 36 19.03 -53.30 -19.69
N HIS A 37 18.97 -53.65 -20.98
CA HIS A 37 19.37 -54.96 -21.52
C HIS A 37 18.69 -56.15 -20.80
N ILE A 38 17.38 -56.05 -20.55
CA ILE A 38 16.57 -57.05 -19.80
C ILE A 38 15.41 -57.60 -20.63
N HIS A 39 14.93 -58.79 -20.29
CA HIS A 39 13.69 -59.36 -20.83
C HIS A 39 12.89 -60.04 -19.71
N ILE A 40 11.63 -59.68 -19.54
CA ILE A 40 10.74 -60.30 -18.55
C ILE A 40 9.93 -61.42 -19.23
N ASP A 41 10.05 -62.63 -18.69
CA ASP A 41 9.28 -63.81 -19.06
C ASP A 41 8.15 -64.05 -18.04
N VAL A 42 6.89 -64.13 -18.51
CA VAL A 42 5.71 -64.38 -17.65
C VAL A 42 5.44 -65.88 -17.54
N ILE A 43 5.49 -66.40 -16.32
CA ILE A 43 5.23 -67.81 -15.98
C ILE A 43 3.81 -67.93 -15.41
N ASP A 44 2.98 -68.74 -16.06
CA ASP A 44 1.65 -69.13 -15.61
C ASP A 44 1.52 -70.66 -15.65
N TRP A 45 1.06 -71.25 -14.54
CA TRP A 45 0.89 -72.69 -14.35
C TRP A 45 -0.03 -73.33 -15.41
N LYS A 46 -0.99 -72.60 -15.98
CA LYS A 46 -1.90 -73.12 -17.04
C LYS A 46 -1.22 -73.29 -18.41
N THR A 47 -0.08 -72.66 -18.65
CA THR A 47 0.54 -72.59 -19.99
C THR A 47 1.90 -73.26 -20.10
N HIS A 48 2.52 -73.65 -18.98
CA HIS A 48 3.92 -74.11 -18.95
C HIS A 48 4.13 -75.51 -18.32
N VAL A 49 3.06 -76.25 -18.00
CA VAL A 49 3.15 -77.60 -17.42
C VAL A 49 2.57 -78.62 -18.41
N ALA A 50 3.37 -79.61 -18.82
CA ALA A 50 2.90 -80.71 -19.66
C ALA A 50 2.00 -81.66 -18.84
N PRO A 51 0.89 -82.19 -19.39
CA PRO A 51 0.03 -83.10 -18.67
C PRO A 51 0.70 -84.47 -18.54
N ASP A 52 1.12 -84.85 -17.33
CA ASP A 52 1.52 -86.23 -17.04
C ASP A 52 0.98 -86.69 -15.68
N LEU A 53 0.60 -87.97 -15.61
CA LEU A 53 -0.22 -88.57 -14.55
C LEU A 53 0.51 -88.68 -13.19
N GLY A 54 0.28 -87.71 -12.29
CA GLY A 54 0.65 -87.77 -10.87
C GLY A 54 0.39 -86.43 -10.16
N ARG A 55 -0.01 -86.45 -8.87
CA ARG A 55 -0.46 -85.31 -8.04
C ARG A 55 0.05 -83.93 -8.51
N ALA A 56 -0.86 -83.12 -9.07
CA ALA A 56 -0.56 -81.91 -9.84
C ALA A 56 0.25 -80.82 -9.10
N GLN A 57 0.24 -80.76 -7.77
CA GLN A 57 0.84 -79.65 -7.01
C GLN A 57 2.34 -79.87 -6.67
N GLU A 58 2.80 -81.10 -6.40
CA GLU A 58 4.21 -81.38 -6.07
C GLU A 58 5.17 -81.18 -7.26
N LEU A 59 4.67 -81.35 -8.48
CA LEU A 59 5.42 -81.12 -9.73
C LEU A 59 5.54 -79.63 -10.10
N ILE A 60 4.51 -78.82 -9.81
CA ILE A 60 4.57 -77.35 -9.95
C ILE A 60 5.64 -76.79 -9.01
N ASN A 61 5.69 -77.28 -7.77
CA ASN A 61 6.68 -76.84 -6.77
C ASN A 61 8.14 -77.21 -7.15
N ARG A 62 8.38 -78.26 -7.95
CA ARG A 62 9.72 -78.63 -8.47
C ARG A 62 10.13 -77.89 -9.74
N GLN A 63 9.20 -77.48 -10.62
CA GLN A 63 9.52 -76.83 -11.90
C GLN A 63 9.48 -75.30 -11.86
N VAL A 64 8.76 -74.70 -10.91
CA VAL A 64 8.59 -73.23 -10.82
C VAL A 64 9.67 -72.56 -9.95
N GLY A 65 10.52 -73.31 -9.25
CA GLY A 65 11.33 -72.87 -8.10
C GLY A 65 12.33 -71.70 -8.25
N ASP A 66 12.38 -70.98 -9.37
CA ASP A 66 13.30 -69.87 -9.56
C ASP A 66 12.59 -68.75 -10.36
N TYR A 67 11.95 -67.81 -9.66
CA TYR A 67 11.36 -66.59 -10.23
C TYR A 67 11.87 -65.36 -9.48
N ASP A 68 11.93 -64.22 -10.17
CA ASP A 68 12.48 -62.97 -9.66
C ASP A 68 11.37 -62.07 -9.08
N ILE A 69 10.16 -62.15 -9.64
CA ILE A 69 9.00 -61.35 -9.25
C ILE A 69 7.81 -62.26 -9.04
N PHE A 70 7.10 -62.08 -7.93
CA PHE A 70 5.83 -62.73 -7.61
C PHE A 70 4.70 -61.71 -7.70
N VAL A 71 3.69 -62.00 -8.52
CA VAL A 71 2.47 -61.19 -8.63
C VAL A 71 1.27 -62.04 -8.22
N GLY A 72 0.71 -61.74 -7.05
CA GLY A 72 -0.51 -62.33 -6.53
C GLY A 72 -1.73 -61.44 -6.75
N MET A 73 -2.87 -62.02 -7.10
CA MET A 73 -4.13 -61.28 -7.29
C MET A 73 -5.30 -62.04 -6.68
N MET A 74 -6.22 -61.34 -5.99
CA MET A 74 -7.44 -61.92 -5.42
C MET A 74 -8.63 -60.96 -5.52
N TRP A 75 -9.84 -61.51 -5.67
CA TRP A 75 -11.10 -60.75 -5.64
C TRP A 75 -12.12 -61.37 -4.67
N LYS A 76 -13.02 -62.23 -5.15
CA LYS A 76 -14.13 -62.76 -4.34
C LYS A 76 -13.96 -64.23 -3.97
N ARG A 77 -13.17 -64.99 -4.73
CA ARG A 77 -12.84 -66.40 -4.41
C ARG A 77 -11.47 -66.49 -3.75
N PHE A 78 -11.37 -67.30 -2.71
CA PHE A 78 -10.08 -67.63 -2.08
C PHE A 78 -9.35 -68.73 -2.86
N GLY A 79 -10.11 -69.70 -3.40
CA GLY A 79 -9.63 -70.83 -4.18
C GLY A 79 -10.03 -72.18 -3.56
N THR A 80 -9.53 -73.26 -4.15
CA THR A 80 -9.71 -74.62 -3.64
C THR A 80 -8.53 -75.01 -2.74
N PRO A 81 -8.77 -75.67 -1.58
CA PRO A 81 -7.71 -76.12 -0.70
C PRO A 81 -6.73 -77.04 -1.42
N THR A 82 -5.45 -76.80 -1.21
CA THR A 82 -4.40 -77.76 -1.51
C THR A 82 -4.11 -78.51 -0.21
N GLY A 83 -3.59 -79.73 -0.25
CA GLY A 83 -3.35 -80.52 0.97
C GLY A 83 -2.48 -79.82 2.05
N GLU A 84 -1.86 -78.69 1.73
CA GLU A 84 -0.99 -77.88 2.60
C GLU A 84 -1.51 -76.45 2.91
N ALA A 85 -2.52 -75.92 2.19
CA ALA A 85 -3.06 -74.58 2.40
C ALA A 85 -4.55 -74.45 2.02
N ASP A 86 -5.23 -73.42 2.54
CA ASP A 86 -6.65 -73.17 2.28
C ASP A 86 -6.92 -72.73 0.83
N SER A 87 -5.89 -72.32 0.07
CA SER A 87 -5.92 -72.19 -1.38
C SER A 87 -4.55 -72.34 -2.05
N GLY A 88 -4.54 -72.74 -3.32
CA GLY A 88 -3.30 -72.78 -4.11
C GLY A 88 -2.58 -71.42 -4.21
N THR A 89 -3.34 -70.31 -4.28
CA THR A 89 -2.76 -68.95 -4.28
C THR A 89 -2.13 -68.58 -2.93
N GLU A 90 -2.69 -69.06 -1.81
CA GLU A 90 -2.07 -68.91 -0.50
C GLU A 90 -0.78 -69.75 -0.37
N GLU A 91 -0.79 -71.00 -0.84
CA GLU A 91 0.40 -71.85 -0.86
C GLU A 91 1.54 -71.19 -1.64
N GLU A 92 1.25 -70.73 -2.86
CA GLU A 92 2.21 -70.04 -3.74
C GLU A 92 2.76 -68.76 -3.10
N PHE A 93 1.91 -67.97 -2.45
CA PHE A 93 2.35 -66.79 -1.68
C PHE A 93 3.24 -67.15 -0.50
N ASN A 94 2.88 -68.18 0.28
CA ASN A 94 3.66 -68.58 1.45
C ASN A 94 5.06 -69.06 1.01
N ILE A 95 5.15 -69.79 -0.10
CA ILE A 95 6.43 -70.19 -0.71
C ILE A 95 7.25 -68.96 -1.12
N ALA A 96 6.64 -68.04 -1.88
CA ALA A 96 7.30 -66.81 -2.31
C ALA A 96 7.78 -65.96 -1.12
N TYR A 97 6.96 -65.83 -0.08
CA TYR A 97 7.26 -65.07 1.12
C TYR A 97 8.37 -65.70 1.96
N ASN A 98 8.35 -67.02 2.13
CA ASN A 98 9.42 -67.75 2.83
C ASN A 98 10.77 -67.62 2.09
N ASN A 99 10.76 -67.67 0.76
CA ASN A 99 11.95 -67.44 -0.06
C ASN A 99 12.43 -66.00 0.04
N TRP A 100 11.52 -65.03 0.02
CA TRP A 100 11.88 -63.63 0.23
C TRP A 100 12.49 -63.38 1.61
N GLN A 101 11.98 -63.99 2.67
CA GLN A 101 12.57 -63.87 4.01
C GLN A 101 13.98 -64.46 4.10
N LYS A 102 14.24 -65.58 3.41
CA LYS A 102 15.54 -66.27 3.45
C LYS A 102 16.57 -65.65 2.50
N PHE A 103 16.16 -65.21 1.32
CA PHE A 103 17.05 -64.86 0.22
C PHE A 103 16.86 -63.42 -0.31
N GLN A 104 15.91 -62.66 0.25
CA GLN A 104 15.51 -61.32 -0.24
C GLN A 104 15.01 -61.33 -1.70
N ARG A 105 14.60 -62.49 -2.20
CA ARG A 105 14.01 -62.73 -3.53
C ARG A 105 12.98 -63.86 -3.45
N PRO A 106 11.88 -63.83 -4.21
CA PRO A 106 11.47 -62.86 -5.24
C PRO A 106 10.94 -61.54 -4.66
N ARG A 107 10.78 -60.50 -5.49
CA ARG A 107 10.03 -59.29 -5.15
C ARG A 107 8.53 -59.58 -5.19
N ILE A 108 7.82 -59.31 -4.09
CA ILE A 108 6.42 -59.72 -3.90
C ILE A 108 5.49 -58.52 -4.11
N MET A 109 4.50 -58.68 -4.99
CA MET A 109 3.41 -57.73 -5.21
C MET A 109 2.06 -58.45 -5.09
N PHE A 110 1.15 -57.97 -4.25
CA PHE A 110 -0.15 -58.61 -4.04
C PHE A 110 -1.32 -57.62 -4.19
N TYR A 111 -2.25 -57.91 -5.10
CA TYR A 111 -3.33 -57.00 -5.48
C TYR A 111 -4.71 -57.56 -5.11
N PHE A 112 -5.57 -56.70 -4.55
CA PHE A 112 -6.94 -57.03 -4.18
C PHE A 112 -7.95 -56.17 -4.94
N SER A 113 -8.87 -56.80 -5.67
CA SER A 113 -9.96 -56.10 -6.36
C SER A 113 -11.02 -55.59 -5.37
N LYS A 114 -11.48 -54.36 -5.58
CA LYS A 114 -12.65 -53.72 -4.94
C LYS A 114 -13.85 -53.64 -5.88
N ALA A 115 -13.83 -54.33 -7.03
CA ALA A 115 -14.96 -54.36 -7.93
C ALA A 115 -16.22 -54.85 -7.19
N LYS A 116 -17.34 -54.15 -7.39
CA LYS A 116 -18.63 -54.52 -6.79
C LYS A 116 -19.07 -55.88 -7.33
N TYR A 117 -19.51 -56.76 -6.44
CA TYR A 117 -20.10 -58.05 -6.81
C TYR A 117 -21.26 -58.38 -5.86
N ASN A 118 -22.21 -59.16 -6.34
CA ASN A 118 -23.33 -59.66 -5.55
C ASN A 118 -23.02 -61.10 -5.12
N ILE A 119 -23.36 -61.44 -3.88
CA ILE A 119 -23.20 -62.78 -3.32
C ILE A 119 -24.40 -63.63 -3.77
N GLU A 120 -24.15 -64.75 -4.42
CA GLU A 120 -25.20 -65.60 -5.00
C GLU A 120 -25.52 -66.87 -4.19
N ASN A 121 -24.60 -67.32 -3.32
CA ASN A 121 -24.78 -68.51 -2.48
C ASN A 121 -23.90 -68.46 -1.21
N ASP A 122 -24.19 -69.36 -0.25
CA ASP A 122 -23.46 -69.44 1.04
C ASP A 122 -21.98 -69.81 0.87
N ASP A 123 -21.63 -70.60 -0.16
CA ASP A 123 -20.23 -70.94 -0.48
C ASP A 123 -19.39 -69.70 -0.85
N GLU A 124 -19.99 -68.70 -1.51
CA GLU A 124 -19.32 -67.43 -1.82
C GLU A 124 -19.08 -66.56 -0.57
N ILE A 125 -19.93 -66.69 0.47
CA ILE A 125 -19.74 -66.00 1.76
C ILE A 125 -18.49 -66.54 2.46
N ASP A 126 -18.36 -67.87 2.52
CA ASP A 126 -17.23 -68.54 3.14
C ASP A 126 -15.91 -68.25 2.40
N GLN A 127 -15.94 -68.26 1.06
CA GLN A 127 -14.79 -67.89 0.24
C GLN A 127 -14.38 -66.42 0.44
N LEU A 128 -15.34 -65.49 0.49
CA LEU A 128 -15.04 -64.07 0.77
C LEU A 128 -14.44 -63.88 2.17
N ALA A 129 -14.98 -64.57 3.18
CA ALA A 129 -14.48 -64.49 4.55
C ALA A 129 -13.00 -64.89 4.62
N LYS A 130 -12.61 -65.94 3.88
CA LYS A 130 -11.21 -66.36 3.75
C LYS A 130 -10.34 -65.32 3.02
N VAL A 131 -10.83 -64.70 1.93
CA VAL A 131 -10.11 -63.60 1.26
C VAL A 131 -9.88 -62.42 2.20
N ILE A 132 -10.88 -62.00 2.98
CA ILE A 132 -10.76 -60.90 3.95
C ILE A 132 -9.75 -61.25 5.04
N ALA A 133 -9.78 -62.48 5.56
CA ALA A 133 -8.82 -62.95 6.56
C ALA A 133 -7.37 -62.93 6.04
N PHE A 134 -7.17 -63.43 4.82
CA PHE A 134 -5.86 -63.44 4.16
C PHE A 134 -5.36 -62.02 3.84
N LYS A 135 -6.24 -61.14 3.36
CA LYS A 135 -5.92 -59.72 3.14
C LYS A 135 -5.45 -59.05 4.42
N LYS A 136 -6.14 -59.25 5.55
CA LYS A 136 -5.71 -58.74 6.86
C LYS A 136 -4.33 -59.28 7.27
N LYS A 137 -4.04 -60.55 6.97
CA LYS A 137 -2.73 -61.19 7.21
C LYS A 137 -1.62 -60.54 6.37
N LEU A 138 -1.86 -60.23 5.09
CA LEU A 138 -0.87 -59.53 4.24
C LEU A 138 -0.75 -58.03 4.55
N GLN A 139 -1.82 -57.38 4.98
CA GLN A 139 -1.80 -55.94 5.30
C GLN A 139 -0.79 -55.63 6.40
N LYS A 140 -0.68 -56.50 7.42
CA LYS A 140 0.34 -56.39 8.47
C LYS A 140 1.79 -56.49 7.96
N LYS A 141 1.99 -56.98 6.73
CA LYS A 141 3.29 -57.17 6.09
C LYS A 141 3.66 -56.05 5.10
N GLY A 142 2.75 -55.09 4.84
CA GLY A 142 3.02 -53.93 3.99
C GLY A 142 3.14 -54.20 2.48
N LEU A 143 2.58 -55.31 1.99
CA LEU A 143 2.75 -55.80 0.61
C LEU A 143 1.44 -55.88 -0.18
N ILE A 144 0.46 -55.02 0.12
CA ILE A 144 -0.87 -55.06 -0.52
C ILE A 144 -1.19 -53.78 -1.27
N TRP A 145 -1.87 -53.94 -2.40
CA TRP A 145 -2.46 -52.86 -3.19
C TRP A 145 -3.91 -53.19 -3.51
N GLU A 146 -4.73 -52.16 -3.65
CA GLU A 146 -6.16 -52.31 -3.94
C GLU A 146 -6.52 -51.51 -5.19
N TYR A 147 -7.42 -52.03 -6.01
CA TYR A 147 -7.85 -51.40 -7.26
C TYR A 147 -9.35 -51.62 -7.51
N LYS A 148 -10.02 -50.76 -8.29
CA LYS A 148 -11.46 -50.81 -8.53
C LYS A 148 -11.84 -51.42 -9.88
N SER A 149 -10.93 -51.40 -10.85
CA SER A 149 -11.16 -51.93 -12.19
C SER A 149 -9.90 -52.65 -12.74
N PRO A 150 -10.05 -53.56 -13.71
CA PRO A 150 -8.91 -54.19 -14.37
C PRO A 150 -7.95 -53.19 -15.03
N ASP A 151 -8.40 -51.99 -15.43
CA ASP A 151 -7.52 -50.93 -15.96
C ASP A 151 -6.67 -50.30 -14.86
N GLU A 152 -7.26 -49.97 -13.71
CA GLU A 152 -6.52 -49.49 -12.53
C GLU A 152 -5.46 -50.51 -12.08
N PHE A 153 -5.79 -51.81 -12.11
CA PHE A 153 -4.80 -52.87 -11.88
C PHE A 153 -3.65 -52.80 -12.88
N GLY A 154 -3.95 -52.63 -14.18
CA GLY A 154 -2.94 -52.56 -15.23
C GLY A 154 -1.98 -51.37 -15.07
N TYR A 155 -2.50 -50.20 -14.71
CA TYR A 155 -1.67 -49.01 -14.41
C TYR A 155 -0.79 -49.24 -13.18
N ALA A 156 -1.37 -49.75 -12.09
CA ALA A 156 -0.62 -50.02 -10.86
C ALA A 156 0.50 -51.06 -11.08
N LEU A 157 0.21 -52.15 -11.80
CA LEU A 157 1.21 -53.17 -12.13
C LEU A 157 2.33 -52.60 -12.99
N ARG A 158 2.02 -51.76 -14.00
CA ARG A 158 3.05 -51.13 -14.84
C ARG A 158 3.98 -50.26 -13.99
N ASP A 159 3.44 -49.37 -13.18
CA ASP A 159 4.24 -48.44 -12.37
C ASP A 159 5.12 -49.19 -11.36
N HIS A 160 4.57 -50.22 -10.71
CA HIS A 160 5.35 -51.02 -9.77
C HIS A 160 6.45 -51.84 -10.45
N LEU A 161 6.19 -52.43 -11.62
CA LEU A 161 7.22 -53.13 -12.39
C LEU A 161 8.30 -52.18 -12.90
N ALA A 162 7.93 -51.02 -13.44
CA ALA A 162 8.88 -50.01 -13.87
C ALA A 162 9.78 -49.53 -12.72
N LYS A 163 9.20 -49.30 -11.53
CA LYS A 163 9.96 -48.95 -10.33
C LYS A 163 10.94 -50.06 -9.89
N VAL A 164 10.51 -51.32 -9.88
CA VAL A 164 11.39 -52.44 -9.52
C VAL A 164 12.55 -52.58 -10.50
N LEU A 165 12.29 -52.43 -11.80
CA LEU A 165 13.35 -52.46 -12.81
C LEU A 165 14.30 -51.28 -12.69
N HIS A 166 13.78 -50.09 -12.41
CA HIS A 166 14.59 -48.92 -12.12
C HIS A 166 15.47 -49.16 -10.88
N ASP A 167 14.92 -49.66 -9.77
CA ASP A 167 15.70 -49.98 -8.56
C ASP A 167 16.81 -51.02 -8.82
N TRP A 168 16.57 -51.98 -9.73
CA TRP A 168 17.51 -53.06 -10.04
C TRP A 168 18.57 -52.68 -11.09
N PHE A 169 18.22 -51.84 -12.05
CA PHE A 169 19.02 -51.62 -13.27
C PHE A 169 19.27 -50.15 -13.61
N ALA A 170 18.64 -49.20 -12.92
CA ALA A 170 19.07 -47.82 -13.03
C ALA A 170 20.57 -47.77 -12.70
N PRO A 171 21.37 -47.07 -13.53
CA PRO A 171 22.77 -46.90 -13.21
C PRO A 171 22.84 -46.29 -11.81
N ARG A 172 23.44 -47.02 -10.85
CA ARG A 172 23.81 -46.44 -9.57
C ARG A 172 24.62 -45.21 -9.91
N GLU A 173 24.09 -44.03 -9.61
CA GLU A 173 24.76 -42.78 -9.86
C GLU A 173 26.17 -42.91 -9.28
N LYS A 174 27.17 -42.81 -10.16
CA LYS A 174 28.48 -42.35 -9.71
C LYS A 174 28.18 -41.06 -8.97
N VAL A 175 28.53 -41.01 -7.68
CA VAL A 175 28.51 -39.78 -6.88
C VAL A 175 29.15 -38.70 -7.74
N ARG A 176 28.31 -37.86 -8.36
CA ARG A 176 28.78 -36.68 -9.05
C ARG A 176 29.35 -35.76 -7.97
N PRO A 177 30.39 -34.98 -8.27
CA PRO A 177 30.79 -33.90 -7.40
C PRO A 177 29.56 -33.05 -7.07
N VAL A 178 29.49 -32.51 -5.85
CA VAL A 178 28.52 -31.47 -5.48
C VAL A 178 28.47 -30.45 -6.61
N ALA A 179 27.27 -30.16 -7.13
CA ALA A 179 27.13 -29.20 -8.23
C ALA A 179 27.71 -27.84 -7.80
N ASP A 180 28.57 -27.29 -8.65
CA ASP A 180 29.23 -26.01 -8.37
C ASP A 180 28.33 -24.84 -8.80
N PHE A 181 27.59 -24.27 -7.84
CA PHE A 181 26.76 -23.09 -8.06
C PHE A 181 27.55 -21.78 -8.14
N THR A 182 28.89 -21.79 -8.06
CA THR A 182 29.72 -20.56 -8.00
C THR A 182 29.48 -19.63 -9.19
N ARG A 183 29.37 -20.16 -10.42
CA ARG A 183 29.11 -19.34 -11.62
C ARG A 183 27.73 -18.69 -11.59
N TYR A 184 26.71 -19.46 -11.21
CA TYR A 184 25.34 -18.99 -11.04
C TYR A 184 25.25 -17.89 -9.98
N LEU A 185 25.87 -18.09 -8.82
CA LEU A 185 25.89 -17.10 -7.73
C LEU A 185 26.63 -15.82 -8.12
N LYS A 186 27.75 -15.91 -8.84
CA LYS A 186 28.48 -14.74 -9.37
C LYS A 186 27.64 -13.96 -10.38
N TYR A 187 26.92 -14.65 -11.26
CA TYR A 187 25.97 -14.04 -12.18
C TYR A 187 24.86 -13.30 -11.43
N LEU A 188 24.14 -13.99 -10.54
CA LEU A 188 23.04 -13.41 -9.76
C LEU A 188 23.50 -12.22 -8.91
N LYS A 189 24.67 -12.34 -8.27
CA LYS A 189 25.26 -11.25 -7.49
C LYS A 189 25.47 -10.02 -8.37
N THR A 190 26.05 -10.19 -9.56
CA THR A 190 26.32 -9.08 -10.49
C THR A 190 25.02 -8.43 -10.96
N ASP A 191 24.00 -9.22 -11.30
CA ASP A 191 22.68 -8.72 -11.75
C ASP A 191 21.92 -7.95 -10.65
N THR A 192 22.16 -8.28 -9.38
CA THR A 192 21.44 -7.71 -8.24
C THR A 192 22.21 -6.63 -7.48
N MET A 193 23.50 -6.45 -7.75
CA MET A 193 24.41 -5.58 -6.99
C MET A 193 24.10 -4.08 -7.06
N TYR A 194 23.50 -3.59 -8.14
CA TYR A 194 23.36 -2.15 -8.39
C TYR A 194 21.92 -1.65 -8.50
N ILE A 195 21.65 -0.47 -7.96
CA ILE A 195 20.45 0.31 -8.24
C ILE A 195 20.79 1.29 -9.36
N ASP A 196 20.17 1.10 -10.53
CA ASP A 196 20.32 1.98 -11.68
C ASP A 196 19.38 3.18 -11.52
N ILE A 197 19.97 4.36 -11.25
CA ILE A 197 19.24 5.62 -11.11
C ILE A 197 19.46 6.43 -12.38
N ARG A 198 18.57 6.20 -13.33
CA ARG A 198 18.62 6.80 -14.67
C ARG A 198 18.38 8.30 -14.58
N GLY A 199 19.09 9.07 -15.40
CA GLY A 199 18.95 10.53 -15.45
C GLY A 199 19.71 11.31 -14.37
N LEU A 200 20.52 10.64 -13.54
CA LEU A 200 21.50 11.28 -12.67
C LEU A 200 22.74 11.67 -13.49
N VAL A 201 23.00 12.97 -13.65
CA VAL A 201 24.17 13.47 -14.39
C VAL A 201 25.30 13.76 -13.40
N THR A 202 26.39 13.00 -13.46
CA THR A 202 27.61 13.31 -12.70
C THR A 202 28.66 14.00 -13.58
N GLY A 203 29.58 14.74 -12.98
CA GLY A 203 30.51 15.68 -13.65
C GLY A 203 31.41 15.10 -14.76
N GLU A 204 31.40 13.79 -14.99
CA GLU A 204 32.12 13.14 -16.11
C GLU A 204 31.19 12.59 -17.21
N GLY A 205 29.87 12.82 -17.15
CA GLY A 205 28.91 12.19 -18.06
C GLY A 205 28.76 10.67 -17.89
N LYS A 206 29.40 10.08 -16.86
CA LYS A 206 29.25 8.67 -16.47
C LYS A 206 28.02 8.47 -15.59
N VAL A 207 27.29 7.38 -15.81
CA VAL A 207 26.18 6.94 -14.96
C VAL A 207 26.75 6.49 -13.60
N HIS A 208 26.37 7.16 -12.52
CA HIS A 208 26.76 6.74 -11.18
C HIS A 208 25.94 5.50 -10.77
N GLN A 209 26.62 4.41 -10.43
CA GLN A 209 25.97 3.16 -10.02
C GLN A 209 26.02 3.04 -8.50
N PHE A 210 24.85 3.10 -7.87
CA PHE A 210 24.74 2.89 -6.43
C PHE A 210 24.73 1.39 -6.15
N ARG A 211 25.55 0.93 -5.21
CA ARG A 211 25.41 -0.43 -4.71
C ARG A 211 24.12 -0.56 -3.90
N ILE A 212 23.41 -1.67 -4.10
CA ILE A 212 22.11 -1.91 -3.49
C ILE A 212 22.17 -1.95 -1.97
N ASP A 213 23.25 -2.48 -1.39
CA ASP A 213 23.45 -2.59 0.05
C ASP A 213 23.81 -1.27 0.73
N GLN A 214 24.19 -0.24 -0.05
CA GLN A 214 24.57 1.09 0.45
C GLN A 214 23.40 2.08 0.44
N LEU A 215 22.55 2.02 -0.58
CA LEU A 215 21.42 2.94 -0.76
C LEU A 215 20.08 2.36 -0.28
N TYR A 216 20.04 1.08 0.11
CA TYR A 216 18.79 0.48 0.57
C TYR A 216 18.34 1.04 1.92
N ILE A 217 17.05 1.39 1.96
CA ILE A 217 16.34 1.86 3.14
C ILE A 217 15.52 0.70 3.70
N PRO A 218 15.61 0.38 5.00
CA PRO A 218 14.71 -0.59 5.64
C PRO A 218 13.24 -0.22 5.43
N LEU A 219 12.52 -1.10 4.73
CA LEU A 219 11.07 -0.94 4.50
C LEU A 219 10.30 -1.54 5.68
N LYS A 220 9.20 -0.92 6.07
CA LYS A 220 8.28 -1.45 7.09
C LYS A 220 7.09 -2.14 6.44
N THR A 221 6.47 -3.07 7.16
CA THR A 221 5.25 -3.77 6.74
C THR A 221 4.14 -3.64 7.76
N THR A 222 2.91 -3.66 7.27
CA THR A 222 1.73 -3.87 8.09
C THR A 222 1.25 -5.31 7.90
N SER A 223 1.11 -6.06 9.01
CA SER A 223 0.52 -7.40 8.95
C SER A 223 -0.99 -7.27 8.87
N THR A 224 -1.58 -7.76 7.78
CA THR A 224 -3.04 -7.98 7.73
C THR A 224 -3.31 -9.35 8.32
N GLY A 225 -3.62 -9.39 9.61
CA GLY A 225 -3.93 -10.64 10.30
C GLY A 225 -5.14 -11.34 9.67
N MET A 226 -4.90 -12.36 8.85
CA MET A 226 -5.90 -13.42 8.66
C MET A 226 -5.91 -14.24 9.94
N MET A 227 -6.98 -14.07 10.71
CA MET A 227 -7.28 -14.85 11.90
C MET A 227 -7.15 -16.34 11.61
N ASP A 228 -6.25 -17.00 12.32
CA ASP A 228 -6.17 -18.44 12.40
C ASP A 228 -7.42 -18.95 13.15
N GLN A 229 -8.51 -19.24 12.42
CA GLN A 229 -9.81 -19.66 12.98
C GLN A 229 -9.74 -20.98 13.77
N LYS A 230 -8.58 -21.62 13.91
CA LYS A 230 -8.41 -22.89 14.64
C LYS A 230 -7.96 -22.77 16.09
N GLN A 231 -7.58 -21.58 16.59
CA GLN A 231 -7.15 -21.41 18.00
C GLN A 231 -8.01 -20.49 18.88
N ALA A 232 -9.12 -19.95 18.39
CA ALA A 232 -10.03 -19.13 19.22
C ALA A 232 -11.18 -19.95 19.83
N LYS A 233 -10.86 -20.91 20.70
CA LYS A 233 -11.79 -21.37 21.74
C LYS A 233 -11.20 -21.03 23.11
N GLY A 234 -11.51 -19.83 23.62
CA GLY A 234 -11.38 -19.59 25.06
C GLY A 234 -11.04 -18.19 25.58
N ARG A 235 -10.52 -17.25 24.78
CA ARG A 235 -10.24 -15.88 25.26
C ARG A 235 -10.53 -14.83 24.19
N LYS A 236 -11.30 -13.80 24.55
CA LYS A 236 -11.36 -12.54 23.78
C LYS A 236 -10.01 -11.84 23.93
N PRO A 237 -9.28 -11.51 22.85
CA PRO A 237 -8.08 -10.69 22.94
C PRO A 237 -8.44 -9.29 23.45
N ALA A 238 -7.54 -8.68 24.22
CA ALA A 238 -7.67 -7.27 24.62
C ALA A 238 -7.52 -6.37 23.37
N ALA A 239 -8.16 -5.20 23.37
CA ALA A 239 -8.12 -4.25 22.25
C ALA A 239 -6.70 -3.80 21.85
N GLU A 240 -5.71 -3.95 22.74
CA GLU A 240 -4.30 -3.66 22.47
C GLU A 240 -3.60 -4.71 21.57
N GLU A 241 -4.14 -5.93 21.44
CA GLU A 241 -3.58 -6.99 20.56
C GLU A 241 -4.14 -6.95 19.12
N MET A 242 -5.07 -6.03 18.82
CA MET A 242 -5.70 -5.90 17.49
C MET A 242 -5.02 -4.88 16.56
N LEU A 243 -3.95 -4.20 17.01
CA LEU A 243 -3.22 -3.25 16.17
C LEU A 243 -2.20 -3.98 15.28
N PRO A 244 -2.20 -3.76 13.95
CA PRO A 244 -1.12 -4.25 13.10
C PRO A 244 0.18 -3.58 13.56
N ARG A 245 1.09 -4.34 14.19
CA ARG A 245 2.43 -3.84 14.52
C ARG A 245 3.19 -3.65 13.21
N GLU A 246 3.76 -2.47 13.01
CA GLU A 246 4.71 -2.25 11.94
C GLU A 246 5.99 -3.02 12.26
N VAL A 247 6.41 -3.86 11.33
CA VAL A 247 7.60 -4.70 11.47
C VAL A 247 8.49 -4.48 10.25
N ASP A 248 9.81 -4.50 10.44
CA ASP A 248 10.78 -4.43 9.35
C ASP A 248 10.52 -5.57 8.35
N LEU A 249 10.44 -5.22 7.06
CA LEU A 249 10.16 -6.14 5.96
C LEU A 249 11.11 -7.36 5.93
N PRO A 250 12.43 -7.24 6.23
CA PRO A 250 13.30 -8.41 6.40
C PRO A 250 12.77 -9.47 7.38
N GLU A 251 12.06 -9.09 8.44
CA GLU A 251 11.51 -10.06 9.40
C GLU A 251 10.40 -10.92 8.79
N ALA A 252 9.72 -10.43 7.75
CA ALA A 252 8.68 -11.18 7.04
C ALA A 252 9.26 -12.42 6.32
N LEU A 253 10.57 -12.48 6.09
CA LEU A 253 11.25 -13.64 5.48
C LEU A 253 11.27 -14.88 6.38
N ARG A 254 10.80 -14.77 7.64
CA ARG A 254 10.58 -15.93 8.52
C ARG A 254 9.44 -16.82 8.03
N HIS A 255 8.50 -16.28 7.26
CA HIS A 255 7.39 -17.01 6.70
C HIS A 255 7.85 -17.83 5.49
N SER A 256 7.51 -19.11 5.45
CA SER A 256 7.90 -20.01 4.36
C SER A 256 7.17 -19.71 3.04
N ARG A 257 6.03 -19.01 3.11
CA ARG A 257 5.15 -18.70 1.97
C ARG A 257 4.69 -17.26 2.11
N LEU A 258 5.34 -16.35 1.40
CA LEU A 258 5.15 -14.90 1.58
C LEU A 258 4.71 -14.23 0.28
N ILE A 259 3.68 -13.40 0.36
CA ILE A 259 3.33 -12.43 -0.68
C ILE A 259 3.63 -11.03 -0.14
N ILE A 260 4.51 -10.31 -0.83
CA ILE A 260 4.81 -8.91 -0.55
C ILE A 260 3.98 -8.05 -1.50
N LYS A 261 2.97 -7.41 -0.93
CA LYS A 261 2.13 -6.42 -1.59
C LYS A 261 2.69 -5.03 -1.33
N GLY A 262 2.60 -4.16 -2.34
CA GLY A 262 2.96 -2.76 -2.18
C GLY A 262 2.62 -1.95 -3.41
N ASP A 263 2.41 -0.66 -3.22
CA ASP A 263 2.11 0.28 -4.30
C ASP A 263 3.25 0.36 -5.34
N PRO A 264 2.96 0.88 -6.53
CA PRO A 264 3.99 1.19 -7.53
C PRO A 264 5.09 2.06 -6.92
N GLY A 265 6.35 1.70 -7.16
CA GLY A 265 7.50 2.40 -6.59
C GLY A 265 7.78 2.16 -5.09
N ALA A 266 7.02 1.30 -4.41
CA ALA A 266 7.23 0.97 -2.99
C ALA A 266 8.52 0.19 -2.67
N GLY A 267 9.28 -0.26 -3.69
CA GLY A 267 10.58 -0.93 -3.49
C GLY A 267 10.54 -2.46 -3.43
N LYS A 268 9.42 -3.12 -3.80
CA LYS A 268 9.26 -4.60 -3.81
C LYS A 268 10.41 -5.34 -4.50
N THR A 269 10.64 -5.03 -5.78
CA THR A 269 11.72 -5.57 -6.59
C THR A 269 13.10 -5.29 -5.99
N THR A 270 13.31 -4.07 -5.48
CA THR A 270 14.57 -3.66 -4.86
C THR A 270 14.86 -4.51 -3.62
N PHE A 271 13.84 -4.82 -2.81
CA PHE A 271 13.96 -5.70 -1.67
C PHE A 271 14.33 -7.13 -2.07
N LEU A 272 13.66 -7.73 -3.07
CA LEU A 272 14.02 -9.06 -3.57
C LEU A 272 15.45 -9.11 -4.11
N ARG A 273 15.89 -8.07 -4.84
CA ARG A 273 17.28 -7.97 -5.31
C ARG A 273 18.28 -7.87 -4.15
N LEU A 274 17.97 -7.12 -3.10
CA LEU A 274 18.80 -7.04 -1.90
C LEU A 274 18.91 -8.42 -1.21
N VAL A 275 17.79 -9.12 -1.07
CA VAL A 275 17.75 -10.48 -0.52
C VAL A 275 18.64 -11.42 -1.33
N THR A 276 18.50 -11.44 -2.65
CA THR A 276 19.35 -12.24 -3.54
C THR A 276 20.82 -11.88 -3.40
N PHE A 277 21.15 -10.58 -3.42
CA PHE A 277 22.53 -10.10 -3.32
C PHE A 277 23.20 -10.53 -2.02
N THR A 278 22.53 -10.34 -0.88
CA THR A 278 23.06 -10.71 0.45
C THR A 278 23.22 -12.22 0.62
N LEU A 279 22.32 -13.04 0.07
CA LEU A 279 22.46 -14.50 0.03
C LEU A 279 23.66 -14.93 -0.82
N CYS A 280 23.85 -14.33 -2.00
CA CYS A 280 25.01 -14.63 -2.84
C CYS A 280 26.33 -14.29 -2.14
N GLN A 281 26.40 -13.16 -1.42
CA GLN A 281 27.59 -12.81 -0.63
C GLN A 281 27.88 -13.85 0.46
N LYS A 282 26.84 -14.30 1.18
CA LYS A 282 26.97 -15.33 2.23
C LYS A 282 27.48 -16.66 1.66
N TRP A 283 26.93 -17.10 0.53
CA TRP A 283 27.38 -18.34 -0.15
C TRP A 283 28.80 -18.25 -0.71
N LEU A 284 29.20 -17.08 -1.21
CA LEU A 284 30.55 -16.84 -1.73
C LEU A 284 31.57 -16.51 -0.63
N THR A 285 31.19 -16.61 0.65
CA THR A 285 32.03 -16.31 1.83
C THR A 285 32.63 -14.91 1.84
N GLU A 286 31.93 -13.94 1.26
CA GLU A 286 32.37 -12.55 1.23
C GLU A 286 31.98 -11.80 2.51
N ILE A 287 32.91 -10.99 3.03
CA ILE A 287 32.63 -10.13 4.20
C ILE A 287 31.80 -8.92 3.74
N PRO A 288 30.65 -8.64 4.36
CA PRO A 288 29.86 -7.44 4.06
C PRO A 288 30.68 -6.17 4.31
N GLY A 289 30.54 -5.15 3.45
CA GLY A 289 31.24 -3.87 3.61
C GLY A 289 30.75 -3.07 4.82
N GLN A 290 31.55 -2.14 5.35
CA GLN A 290 31.09 -1.18 6.37
C GLN A 290 29.86 -0.41 5.86
N GLY A 291 28.74 -0.46 6.60
CA GLY A 291 27.48 0.20 6.25
C GLY A 291 26.44 -0.64 5.50
N SER A 292 26.71 -1.93 5.25
CA SER A 292 25.78 -2.83 4.55
C SER A 292 24.58 -3.28 5.43
N VAL A 293 23.42 -3.45 4.79
CA VAL A 293 22.20 -3.95 5.45
C VAL A 293 22.42 -5.37 5.99
N LYS A 294 22.38 -5.52 7.31
CA LYS A 294 22.54 -6.83 7.96
C LYS A 294 21.23 -7.61 7.94
N ILE A 295 21.04 -8.44 6.92
CA ILE A 295 20.00 -9.47 6.93
C ILE A 295 20.61 -10.74 7.53
N LEU A 296 20.06 -11.17 8.67
CA LEU A 296 20.49 -12.39 9.34
C LEU A 296 19.87 -13.61 8.65
N TRP A 297 20.73 -14.49 8.15
CA TRP A 297 20.32 -15.76 7.54
C TRP A 297 20.63 -16.92 8.49
N THR A 298 19.71 -17.88 8.60
CA THR A 298 19.97 -19.15 9.28
C THR A 298 21.12 -19.91 8.60
N ASP A 299 21.83 -20.75 9.33
CA ASP A 299 22.84 -21.66 8.78
C ASP A 299 22.29 -23.10 8.70
N PRO A 300 22.43 -23.79 7.54
CA PRO A 300 22.95 -23.27 6.28
C PRO A 300 22.00 -22.25 5.63
N ALA A 301 22.57 -21.28 4.91
CA ALA A 301 21.80 -20.27 4.19
C ALA A 301 21.14 -20.88 2.93
N PRO A 302 19.90 -20.50 2.59
CA PRO A 302 19.25 -21.04 1.41
C PRO A 302 19.94 -20.55 0.12
N LEU A 303 19.97 -21.39 -0.92
CA LEU A 303 20.37 -21.04 -2.27
C LEU A 303 19.30 -20.12 -2.89
N PRO A 304 19.64 -18.88 -3.30
CA PRO A 304 18.66 -17.97 -3.89
C PRO A 304 18.32 -18.36 -5.33
N ILE A 305 17.03 -18.47 -5.63
CA ILE A 305 16.50 -18.61 -7.00
C ILE A 305 15.64 -17.38 -7.30
N PHE A 306 16.19 -16.41 -8.03
CA PHE A 306 15.52 -15.14 -8.35
C PHE A 306 14.98 -15.10 -9.78
N ILE A 307 13.68 -14.86 -9.93
CA ILE A 307 12.99 -14.92 -11.22
C ILE A 307 12.05 -13.73 -11.38
N ARG A 308 12.19 -13.06 -12.53
CA ARG A 308 11.22 -12.08 -13.03
C ARG A 308 10.08 -12.82 -13.72
N LEU A 309 8.87 -12.67 -13.20
CA LEU A 309 7.71 -13.40 -13.72
C LEU A 309 7.38 -13.03 -15.17
N GLY A 310 7.57 -11.77 -15.58
CA GLY A 310 7.44 -11.36 -16.98
C GLY A 310 8.32 -12.20 -17.92
N ARG A 311 9.61 -12.36 -17.57
CA ARG A 311 10.56 -13.18 -18.36
C ARG A 311 10.18 -14.66 -18.41
N LEU A 312 9.71 -15.19 -17.28
CA LEU A 312 9.26 -16.58 -17.23
C LEU A 312 8.05 -16.81 -18.14
N THR A 313 7.07 -15.90 -18.12
CA THR A 313 5.87 -16.02 -18.97
C THR A 313 6.19 -15.89 -20.46
N GLU A 314 7.09 -14.96 -20.83
CA GLU A 314 7.60 -14.84 -22.21
C GLU A 314 8.31 -16.11 -22.67
N HIS A 315 9.14 -16.70 -21.79
CA HIS A 315 9.84 -17.94 -22.08
C HIS A 315 8.88 -19.12 -22.29
N ILE A 316 7.90 -19.31 -21.39
CA ILE A 316 6.88 -20.36 -21.51
C ILE A 316 6.14 -20.24 -22.86
N ARG A 317 5.77 -19.00 -23.23
CA ARG A 317 5.12 -18.73 -24.52
C ARG A 317 6.04 -19.09 -25.70
N ALA A 318 7.29 -18.66 -25.68
CA ALA A 318 8.26 -18.94 -26.74
C ALA A 318 8.53 -20.44 -26.90
N CYS A 319 8.58 -21.21 -25.81
CA CYS A 319 8.73 -22.67 -25.87
C CYS A 319 7.55 -23.34 -26.58
N LYS A 320 6.32 -22.91 -26.32
CA LYS A 320 5.13 -23.44 -27.00
C LYS A 320 5.09 -23.14 -28.49
N GLU A 321 5.58 -21.96 -28.88
CA GLU A 321 5.62 -21.53 -30.28
C GLU A 321 6.71 -22.27 -31.07
N ASN A 322 7.86 -22.58 -30.45
CA ASN A 322 9.04 -23.11 -31.14
C ASN A 322 9.24 -24.63 -31.02
N ASP A 323 8.82 -25.28 -29.93
CA ASP A 323 8.93 -26.74 -29.73
C ASP A 323 7.74 -27.32 -28.95
N PRO A 324 6.59 -27.55 -29.62
CA PRO A 324 5.38 -28.06 -28.98
C PRO A 324 5.52 -29.48 -28.41
N SER A 325 6.51 -30.25 -28.88
CA SER A 325 6.69 -31.66 -28.54
C SER A 325 7.43 -31.89 -27.21
N HIS A 326 8.15 -30.86 -26.74
CA HIS A 326 8.92 -30.88 -25.49
C HIS A 326 8.51 -29.77 -24.51
N SER A 327 7.46 -29.00 -24.83
CA SER A 327 6.86 -28.03 -23.91
C SER A 327 6.14 -28.73 -22.74
N PRO A 328 6.16 -28.17 -21.52
CA PRO A 328 5.36 -28.66 -20.39
C PRO A 328 3.88 -28.80 -20.76
N VAL A 329 3.21 -29.82 -20.21
CA VAL A 329 1.80 -30.14 -20.48
C VAL A 329 0.85 -29.00 -20.09
N SER A 330 1.23 -28.19 -19.09
CA SER A 330 0.46 -27.05 -18.60
C SER A 330 1.37 -25.91 -18.12
N ASP A 331 0.88 -24.67 -18.23
CA ASP A 331 1.62 -23.43 -17.91
C ASP A 331 1.88 -23.25 -16.41
N ASP A 332 1.18 -24.01 -15.58
CA ASP A 332 1.29 -24.04 -14.12
C ASP A 332 2.15 -25.21 -13.61
N SER A 333 2.82 -25.96 -14.51
CA SER A 333 3.68 -27.07 -14.14
C SER A 333 4.99 -26.60 -13.49
N PRO A 334 5.42 -27.18 -12.35
CA PRO A 334 6.75 -26.97 -11.77
C PRO A 334 7.92 -27.18 -12.75
N ASP A 335 7.74 -28.01 -13.79
CA ASP A 335 8.77 -28.25 -14.79
C ASP A 335 9.07 -27.00 -15.65
N CYS A 336 8.13 -26.05 -15.75
CA CYS A 336 8.35 -24.74 -16.40
C CYS A 336 9.52 -23.99 -15.76
N LEU A 337 9.61 -24.01 -14.42
CA LEU A 337 10.70 -23.39 -13.66
C LEU A 337 12.05 -24.05 -13.99
N LEU A 338 12.10 -25.38 -13.93
CA LEU A 338 13.33 -26.14 -14.17
C LEU A 338 13.83 -25.94 -15.61
N ARG A 339 12.91 -25.93 -16.58
CA ARG A 339 13.24 -25.68 -17.98
C ARG A 339 13.84 -24.29 -18.16
N PHE A 340 13.19 -23.28 -17.60
CA PHE A 340 13.69 -21.90 -17.62
C PHE A 340 15.11 -21.80 -17.05
N LEU A 341 15.37 -22.43 -15.90
CA LEU A 341 16.70 -22.41 -15.27
C LEU A 341 17.77 -23.13 -16.11
N VAL A 342 17.43 -24.22 -16.80
CA VAL A 342 18.36 -24.95 -17.68
C VAL A 342 18.68 -24.15 -18.93
N ASP A 343 17.68 -23.54 -19.56
CA ASP A 343 17.90 -22.73 -20.76
C ASP A 343 18.74 -21.49 -20.43
N GLN A 344 18.52 -20.87 -19.26
CA GLN A 344 19.39 -19.81 -18.74
C GLN A 344 20.81 -20.32 -18.39
N SER A 345 20.94 -21.53 -17.84
CA SER A 345 22.24 -22.17 -17.56
C SER A 345 23.06 -22.36 -18.83
N ALA A 346 22.40 -22.74 -19.93
CA ALA A 346 23.03 -22.85 -21.24
C ALA A 346 23.41 -21.48 -21.82
N GLU A 347 22.50 -20.49 -21.76
CA GLU A 347 22.71 -19.13 -22.27
C GLU A 347 23.89 -18.43 -21.57
N PHE A 348 23.94 -18.51 -20.24
CA PHE A 348 24.95 -17.83 -19.41
C PHE A 348 26.12 -18.74 -19.00
N ASN A 349 26.20 -19.96 -19.54
CA ASN A 349 27.29 -20.92 -19.33
C ASN A 349 27.58 -21.24 -17.85
N TRP A 350 26.51 -21.46 -17.06
CA TRP A 350 26.63 -21.83 -15.64
C TRP A 350 27.10 -23.28 -15.47
N GLY A 351 26.78 -24.16 -16.41
CA GLY A 351 27.14 -25.58 -16.37
C GLY A 351 26.28 -26.43 -15.43
N LEU A 352 25.09 -25.94 -15.07
CA LEU A 352 24.13 -26.63 -14.19
C LEU A 352 23.05 -27.34 -15.02
N THR A 353 22.60 -28.52 -14.58
CA THR A 353 21.52 -29.28 -15.23
C THR A 353 20.19 -29.18 -14.47
N ALA A 354 19.11 -29.71 -15.07
CA ALA A 354 17.80 -29.81 -14.40
C ALA A 354 17.89 -30.62 -13.09
N ASP A 355 18.69 -31.69 -13.08
CA ASP A 355 18.87 -32.56 -11.92
C ASP A 355 19.58 -31.84 -10.77
N ASP A 356 20.52 -30.94 -11.09
CA ASP A 356 21.22 -30.15 -10.08
C ASP A 356 20.28 -29.20 -9.34
N PHE A 357 19.45 -28.46 -10.07
CA PHE A 357 18.42 -27.61 -9.47
C PHE A 357 17.34 -28.42 -8.73
N ARG A 358 16.88 -29.54 -9.33
CA ARG A 358 15.86 -30.42 -8.74
C ARG A 358 16.31 -31.00 -7.41
N ARG A 359 17.58 -31.40 -7.29
CA ARG A 359 18.16 -31.93 -6.05
C ARG A 359 18.15 -30.89 -4.92
N GLU A 360 18.58 -29.66 -5.19
CA GLU A 360 18.57 -28.59 -4.16
C GLU A 360 17.15 -28.16 -3.77
N LEU A 361 16.23 -28.11 -4.74
CA LEU A 361 14.81 -27.84 -4.49
C LEU A 361 14.16 -28.95 -3.63
N GLN A 362 14.48 -30.22 -3.89
CA GLN A 362 13.98 -31.35 -3.09
C GLN A 362 14.60 -31.43 -1.70
N ALA A 363 15.85 -30.97 -1.54
CA ALA A 363 16.51 -30.90 -0.24
C ALA A 363 15.95 -29.78 0.66
N GLY A 364 15.09 -28.89 0.13
CA GLY A 364 14.55 -27.75 0.87
C GLY A 364 15.57 -26.64 1.12
N HIS A 365 16.70 -26.67 0.41
CA HIS A 365 17.79 -25.71 0.58
C HIS A 365 17.60 -24.42 -0.24
N CYS A 366 16.48 -24.23 -0.93
CA CYS A 366 16.28 -23.09 -1.82
C CYS A 366 15.30 -22.03 -1.26
N LEU A 367 15.56 -20.76 -1.61
CA LEU A 367 14.62 -19.65 -1.48
C LEU A 367 14.22 -19.17 -2.88
N ILE A 368 12.97 -19.40 -3.25
CA ILE A 368 12.42 -19.02 -4.56
C ILE A 368 11.80 -17.62 -4.46
N LEU A 369 12.35 -16.67 -5.21
CA LEU A 369 11.97 -15.27 -5.22
C LEU A 369 11.33 -14.95 -6.57
N LEU A 370 10.01 -14.85 -6.60
CA LEU A 370 9.20 -14.57 -7.79
C LEU A 370 8.80 -13.10 -7.78
N ASP A 371 9.37 -12.30 -8.69
CA ASP A 371 9.17 -10.86 -8.74
C ASP A 371 8.23 -10.45 -9.88
N GLY A 372 7.20 -9.68 -9.54
CA GLY A 372 6.35 -8.96 -10.50
C GLY A 372 5.19 -9.78 -11.07
N LEU A 373 4.29 -10.30 -10.22
CA LEU A 373 3.06 -10.97 -10.71
C LEU A 373 2.19 -10.03 -11.57
N ASP A 374 2.27 -8.73 -11.30
CA ASP A 374 1.63 -7.67 -12.08
C ASP A 374 2.19 -7.49 -13.50
N GLU A 375 3.36 -8.05 -13.81
CA GLU A 375 3.95 -8.01 -15.16
C GLU A 375 3.31 -9.03 -16.12
N ALA A 376 2.42 -9.91 -15.64
CA ALA A 376 1.70 -10.86 -16.49
C ALA A 376 0.78 -10.13 -17.48
N PRO A 377 0.76 -10.53 -18.77
CA PRO A 377 0.10 -9.79 -19.85
C PRO A 377 -1.42 -9.76 -19.74
N ASP A 378 -2.03 -10.77 -19.12
CA ASP A 378 -3.47 -10.91 -18.95
C ASP A 378 -3.84 -11.71 -17.69
N ASP A 379 -5.11 -11.69 -17.32
CA ASP A 379 -5.62 -12.33 -16.10
C ASP A 379 -5.45 -13.87 -16.11
N ARG A 380 -5.55 -14.53 -17.27
CA ARG A 380 -5.37 -16.00 -17.37
C ARG A 380 -3.91 -16.37 -17.13
N THR A 381 -2.99 -15.62 -17.72
CA THR A 381 -1.55 -15.81 -17.51
C THR A 381 -1.20 -15.54 -16.05
N ARG A 382 -1.79 -14.51 -15.43
CA ARG A 382 -1.59 -14.20 -14.01
C ARG A 382 -2.09 -15.31 -13.09
N GLU A 383 -3.26 -15.88 -13.39
CA GLU A 383 -3.81 -17.02 -12.69
C GLU A 383 -2.90 -18.25 -12.83
N SER A 384 -2.43 -18.54 -14.05
CA SER A 384 -1.50 -19.65 -14.31
C SER A 384 -0.18 -19.50 -13.54
N VAL A 385 0.38 -18.29 -13.44
CA VAL A 385 1.60 -18.03 -12.66
C VAL A 385 1.35 -18.16 -11.16
N SER A 386 0.17 -17.75 -10.69
CA SER A 386 -0.24 -17.95 -9.30
C SER A 386 -0.40 -19.43 -8.96
N ASN A 387 -0.99 -20.20 -9.88
CA ASN A 387 -1.09 -21.66 -9.79
C ASN A 387 0.28 -22.34 -9.88
N LEU A 388 1.20 -21.83 -10.71
CA LEU A 388 2.59 -22.28 -10.76
C LEU A 388 3.26 -22.14 -9.39
N ALA A 389 3.13 -20.98 -8.74
CA ALA A 389 3.69 -20.76 -7.40
C ALA A 389 3.10 -21.75 -6.37
N ALA A 390 1.79 -22.01 -6.43
CA ALA A 390 1.13 -22.99 -5.58
C ALA A 390 1.57 -24.44 -5.88
N ASN A 391 1.77 -24.79 -7.16
CA ASN A 391 2.21 -26.12 -7.58
C ASN A 391 3.69 -26.36 -7.26
N LEU A 392 4.53 -25.32 -7.30
CA LEU A 392 5.91 -25.37 -6.83
C LEU A 392 5.98 -25.76 -5.35
N LEU A 393 5.08 -25.22 -4.51
CA LEU A 393 4.98 -25.64 -3.10
C LEU A 393 4.53 -27.09 -2.93
N LYS A 394 3.68 -27.62 -3.83
CA LYS A 394 3.27 -29.03 -3.78
C LYS A 394 4.41 -29.96 -4.18
N ALA A 395 5.20 -29.58 -5.20
CA ALA A 395 6.32 -30.36 -5.69
C ALA A 395 7.55 -30.30 -4.75
N PHE A 396 7.77 -29.15 -4.11
CA PHE A 396 8.93 -28.87 -3.26
C PHE A 396 8.46 -28.27 -1.92
N PRO A 397 7.89 -29.08 -1.01
CA PRO A 397 7.22 -28.60 0.20
C PRO A 397 8.13 -27.94 1.23
N ASP A 398 9.43 -28.27 1.21
CA ASP A 398 10.43 -27.76 2.14
C ASP A 398 11.10 -26.45 1.66
N CYS A 399 10.84 -26.02 0.41
CA CYS A 399 11.34 -24.76 -0.11
C CYS A 399 10.53 -23.56 0.40
N ARG A 400 11.20 -22.40 0.55
CA ARG A 400 10.53 -21.13 0.84
C ARG A 400 10.24 -20.37 -0.44
N ILE A 401 9.06 -19.75 -0.53
CA ILE A 401 8.66 -18.95 -1.70
C ILE A 401 8.24 -17.55 -1.25
N VAL A 402 8.81 -16.55 -1.91
CA VAL A 402 8.43 -15.13 -1.78
C VAL A 402 7.95 -14.63 -3.14
N LEU A 403 6.73 -14.09 -3.17
CA LEU A 403 6.09 -13.55 -4.36
C LEU A 403 5.85 -12.04 -4.17
N THR A 404 6.17 -11.22 -5.16
CA THR A 404 5.80 -9.78 -5.14
C THR A 404 4.67 -9.49 -6.11
N SER A 405 3.78 -8.59 -5.72
CA SER A 405 2.69 -8.14 -6.59
C SER A 405 2.18 -6.75 -6.22
N ARG A 406 1.51 -6.09 -7.16
CA ARG A 406 0.72 -4.88 -6.92
C ARG A 406 -0.69 -5.23 -6.42
N PRO A 407 -1.37 -4.32 -5.68
CA PRO A 407 -2.71 -4.57 -5.18
C PRO A 407 -3.72 -5.00 -6.27
N ALA A 408 -3.68 -4.38 -7.45
CA ALA A 408 -4.61 -4.67 -8.55
C ALA A 408 -4.44 -6.07 -9.15
N ALA A 409 -3.25 -6.66 -9.05
CA ALA A 409 -2.94 -7.99 -9.57
C ALA A 409 -3.34 -9.12 -8.59
N LEU A 410 -3.71 -8.80 -7.34
CA LEU A 410 -4.11 -9.76 -6.30
C LEU A 410 -5.64 -9.78 -6.12
N VAL A 411 -6.40 -10.03 -7.20
CA VAL A 411 -7.87 -10.05 -7.18
C VAL A 411 -8.40 -11.38 -7.72
N GLY A 412 -9.39 -11.97 -7.06
CA GLY A 412 -10.04 -13.21 -7.51
C GLY A 412 -9.19 -14.46 -7.25
N GLU A 413 -9.16 -15.39 -8.22
CA GLU A 413 -8.43 -16.67 -8.12
C GLU A 413 -6.91 -16.53 -8.28
N ALA A 414 -6.40 -15.33 -8.59
CA ALA A 414 -4.97 -15.03 -8.66
C ALA A 414 -4.28 -14.92 -7.28
N PHE A 415 -4.98 -15.17 -6.17
CA PHE A 415 -4.38 -15.25 -4.84
C PHE A 415 -3.98 -16.70 -4.54
N PRO A 416 -2.68 -17.05 -4.50
CA PRO A 416 -2.28 -18.43 -4.26
C PRO A 416 -2.62 -18.83 -2.81
N HIS A 417 -3.41 -19.90 -2.67
CA HIS A 417 -3.84 -20.41 -1.37
C HIS A 417 -2.65 -20.80 -0.47
N GLY A 418 -2.69 -20.39 0.80
CA GLY A 418 -1.70 -20.77 1.81
C GLY A 418 -0.46 -19.88 1.90
N PHE A 419 -0.47 -18.72 1.23
CA PHE A 419 0.53 -17.67 1.40
C PHE A 419 0.11 -16.61 2.44
N GLU A 420 1.08 -16.07 3.17
CA GLU A 420 0.89 -14.94 4.07
C GLU A 420 1.10 -13.62 3.32
N LEU A 421 0.15 -12.69 3.47
CA LEU A 421 0.18 -11.40 2.80
C LEU A 421 0.75 -10.32 3.73
N VAL A 422 1.84 -9.68 3.32
CA VAL A 422 2.40 -8.50 3.98
C VAL A 422 2.31 -7.29 3.04
N GLU A 423 1.95 -6.14 3.59
CA GLU A 423 1.84 -4.89 2.81
C GLU A 423 2.92 -3.90 3.22
N ILE A 424 3.70 -3.42 2.26
CA ILE A 424 4.74 -2.41 2.48
C ILE A 424 4.07 -1.09 2.91
N ALA A 425 4.46 -0.59 4.06
CA ALA A 425 4.00 0.69 4.59
C ALA A 425 4.68 1.87 3.87
N PRO A 426 4.02 3.04 3.77
CA PRO A 426 4.67 4.27 3.30
C PRO A 426 5.91 4.61 4.13
N LEU A 427 6.92 5.23 3.52
CA LEU A 427 8.12 5.68 4.24
C LEU A 427 7.74 6.68 5.35
N ASP A 428 8.37 6.51 6.50
CA ASP A 428 8.32 7.45 7.62
C ASP A 428 9.51 8.42 7.59
N ASP A 429 9.51 9.44 8.45
CA ASP A 429 10.58 10.43 8.47
C ASP A 429 11.97 9.82 8.73
N PRO A 430 12.14 8.88 9.67
CA PRO A 430 13.42 8.18 9.85
C PRO A 430 13.92 7.47 8.59
N ALA A 431 13.05 6.77 7.86
CA ALA A 431 13.41 6.10 6.61
C ALA A 431 13.83 7.12 5.54
N MET A 432 13.11 8.23 5.39
CA MET A 432 13.49 9.30 4.46
C MET A 432 14.84 9.94 4.82
N GLN A 433 15.13 10.16 6.11
CA GLN A 433 16.42 10.69 6.55
C GLN A 433 17.57 9.70 6.35
N THR A 434 17.30 8.40 6.53
CA THR A 434 18.26 7.33 6.26
C THR A 434 18.64 7.32 4.78
N PHE A 435 17.65 7.40 3.89
CA PHE A 435 17.89 7.54 2.46
C PHE A 435 18.78 8.74 2.14
N LEU A 436 18.43 9.93 2.64
CA LEU A 436 19.21 11.14 2.36
C LEU A 436 20.65 10.99 2.83
N THR A 437 20.86 10.43 4.01
CA THR A 437 22.20 10.19 4.55
C THR A 437 23.01 9.26 3.64
N GLN A 438 22.42 8.13 3.25
CA GLN A 438 23.06 7.16 2.36
C GLN A 438 23.34 7.76 0.97
N TRP A 439 22.35 8.42 0.38
CA TRP A 439 22.43 9.13 -0.90
C TRP A 439 23.58 10.14 -0.91
N CYS A 440 23.62 11.02 0.08
CA CYS A 440 24.66 12.05 0.17
C CYS A 440 26.04 11.46 0.43
N THR A 441 26.13 10.42 1.27
CA THR A 441 27.40 9.73 1.54
C THR A 441 27.97 9.09 0.27
N SER A 442 27.12 8.49 -0.56
CA SER A 442 27.54 7.89 -1.83
C SER A 442 27.98 8.92 -2.87
N LEU A 443 27.35 10.10 -2.91
CA LEU A 443 27.65 11.14 -3.91
C LEU A 443 28.79 12.08 -3.51
N TYR A 444 28.96 12.36 -2.22
CA TYR A 444 29.89 13.36 -1.69
C TYR A 444 30.94 12.75 -0.76
N ALA A 445 31.37 11.51 -1.02
CA ALA A 445 32.35 10.80 -0.19
C ALA A 445 33.60 11.64 0.14
N ASP A 446 34.07 12.45 -0.83
CA ASP A 446 35.27 13.29 -0.69
C ASP A 446 34.97 14.79 -0.42
N ALA A 447 33.70 15.16 -0.21
CA ALA A 447 33.25 16.56 -0.11
C ALA A 447 32.24 16.79 1.03
N PRO A 448 32.67 16.71 2.31
CA PRO A 448 31.77 16.74 3.47
C PRO A 448 30.97 18.04 3.62
N GLU A 449 31.51 19.19 3.21
CA GLU A 449 30.78 20.46 3.24
C GLU A 449 29.61 20.48 2.25
N MET A 450 29.82 19.97 1.04
CA MET A 450 28.78 19.84 0.01
C MET A 450 27.73 18.81 0.40
N MET A 451 28.16 17.71 1.03
CA MET A 451 27.27 16.70 1.61
C MET A 451 26.30 17.32 2.62
N GLN A 452 26.82 18.07 3.60
CA GLN A 452 26.02 18.71 4.63
C GLN A 452 25.07 19.76 4.05
N LYS A 453 25.54 20.54 3.07
CA LYS A 453 24.72 21.54 2.38
C LYS A 453 23.53 20.89 1.67
N TYR A 454 23.77 19.88 0.84
CA TYR A 454 22.73 19.18 0.09
C TYR A 454 21.73 18.49 1.03
N GLN A 455 22.23 17.79 2.05
CA GLN A 455 21.38 17.11 3.03
C GLN A 455 20.49 18.09 3.79
N ARG A 456 21.01 19.26 4.17
CA ARG A 456 20.24 20.33 4.81
C ARG A 456 19.16 20.89 3.88
N GLU A 457 19.51 21.26 2.66
CA GLU A 457 18.57 21.89 1.71
C GLU A 457 17.39 20.96 1.35
N LEU A 458 17.68 19.71 0.97
CA LEU A 458 16.62 18.74 0.66
C LEU A 458 15.85 18.30 1.91
N GLY A 459 16.54 18.16 3.05
CA GLY A 459 15.92 17.84 4.33
C GLY A 459 14.95 18.92 4.81
N GLU A 460 15.34 20.20 4.70
CA GLU A 460 14.48 21.35 5.01
C GLU A 460 13.29 21.41 4.06
N ALA A 461 13.48 21.17 2.75
CA ALA A 461 12.37 21.14 1.79
C ALA A 461 11.34 20.04 2.12
N LEU A 462 11.78 18.83 2.50
CA LEU A 462 10.93 17.72 2.93
C LEU A 462 10.20 17.99 4.25
N GLN A 463 10.75 18.83 5.13
CA GLN A 463 10.12 19.18 6.41
C GLN A 463 9.18 20.38 6.30
N ALA A 464 9.54 21.38 5.49
CA ALA A 464 8.84 22.65 5.39
C ALA A 464 7.62 22.59 4.46
N ARG A 465 7.64 21.74 3.43
CA ARG A 465 6.57 21.64 2.42
C ARG A 465 5.83 20.31 2.53
N LEU A 466 4.60 20.37 3.03
CA LEU A 466 3.77 19.18 3.25
C LEU A 466 3.53 18.38 1.96
N GLU A 467 3.36 19.08 0.83
CA GLU A 467 3.16 18.47 -0.48
C GLU A 467 4.37 17.63 -0.92
N ILE A 468 5.58 18.16 -0.74
CA ILE A 468 6.83 17.45 -1.05
C ILE A 468 7.00 16.26 -0.11
N ARG A 469 6.71 16.44 1.18
CA ARG A 469 6.79 15.36 2.18
C ARG A 469 5.87 14.20 1.85
N ASN A 470 4.62 14.48 1.53
CA ASN A 470 3.64 13.45 1.19
C ASN A 470 4.02 12.70 -0.08
N MET A 471 4.56 13.41 -1.07
CA MET A 471 5.09 12.82 -2.29
C MET A 471 6.28 11.89 -2.01
N ALA A 472 7.19 12.28 -1.12
CA ALA A 472 8.40 11.53 -0.77
C ALA A 472 8.17 10.24 0.04
N ARG A 473 6.92 9.90 0.38
CA ARG A 473 6.61 8.69 1.17
C ARG A 473 6.76 7.37 0.39
N THR A 474 7.20 7.42 -0.86
CA THR A 474 7.60 6.24 -1.63
C THR A 474 9.04 6.36 -2.12
N PRO A 475 9.82 5.26 -2.15
CA PRO A 475 11.21 5.29 -2.59
C PRO A 475 11.44 5.93 -3.96
N VAL A 476 10.58 5.64 -4.95
CA VAL A 476 10.72 6.22 -6.30
C VAL A 476 10.58 7.74 -6.29
N MET A 477 9.64 8.28 -5.53
CA MET A 477 9.39 9.72 -5.50
C MET A 477 10.41 10.48 -4.66
N LEU A 478 10.85 9.88 -3.55
CA LEU A 478 11.99 10.40 -2.80
C LEU A 478 13.25 10.43 -3.67
N THR A 479 13.48 9.39 -4.46
CA THR A 479 14.58 9.34 -5.44
C THR A 479 14.40 10.41 -6.52
N ALA A 480 13.19 10.60 -7.06
CA ALA A 480 12.91 11.63 -8.06
C ALA A 480 13.24 13.03 -7.53
N LEU A 481 12.81 13.35 -6.31
CA LEU A 481 13.11 14.63 -5.66
C LEU A 481 14.60 14.82 -5.44
N ALA A 482 15.32 13.78 -5.00
CA ALA A 482 16.77 13.85 -4.85
C ALA A 482 17.48 14.07 -6.20
N VAL A 483 17.07 13.37 -7.27
CA VAL A 483 17.65 13.56 -8.60
C VAL A 483 17.34 14.95 -9.16
N VAL A 484 16.12 15.47 -8.99
CA VAL A 484 15.76 16.84 -9.40
C VAL A 484 16.60 17.86 -8.62
N HIS A 485 16.69 17.72 -7.30
CA HIS A 485 17.52 18.61 -6.47
C HIS A 485 18.99 18.58 -6.88
N TRP A 486 19.51 17.40 -7.25
CA TRP A 486 20.87 17.23 -7.76
C TRP A 486 21.08 17.92 -9.11
N ASN A 487 20.21 17.63 -10.09
CA ASN A 487 20.36 18.14 -11.45
C ASN A 487 20.16 19.67 -11.52
N GLU A 488 19.33 20.24 -10.65
CA GLU A 488 18.97 21.66 -10.67
C GLU A 488 19.65 22.49 -9.57
N ASN A 489 20.56 21.89 -8.79
CA ASN A 489 21.23 22.45 -7.59
C ASN A 489 20.29 22.87 -6.44
N ARG A 490 18.99 23.03 -6.68
CA ARG A 490 17.94 23.28 -5.70
C ARG A 490 16.63 22.70 -6.20
N LEU A 491 15.70 22.38 -5.29
CA LEU A 491 14.34 22.05 -5.72
C LEU A 491 13.64 23.33 -6.19
N PRO A 492 12.89 23.29 -7.31
CA PRO A 492 12.07 24.42 -7.71
C PRO A 492 11.17 24.92 -6.59
N GLU A 493 11.10 26.24 -6.45
CA GLU A 493 10.22 26.88 -5.49
C GLU A 493 8.78 26.87 -5.97
N GLN A 494 8.58 27.07 -7.28
CA GLN A 494 7.25 27.06 -7.89
C GLN A 494 6.82 25.62 -8.22
N ARG A 495 5.55 25.31 -7.92
CA ARG A 495 5.02 23.94 -7.91
C ARG A 495 4.90 23.31 -9.31
N ALA A 496 4.49 24.09 -10.31
CA ALA A 496 4.43 23.62 -11.69
C ALA A 496 5.82 23.28 -12.23
N GLU A 497 6.87 24.03 -11.88
CA GLU A 497 8.26 23.69 -12.19
C GLU A 497 8.68 22.39 -11.52
N LEU A 498 8.38 22.24 -10.23
CA LEU A 498 8.70 21.02 -9.50
C LEU A 498 8.05 19.78 -10.15
N TYR A 499 6.74 19.85 -10.46
CA TYR A 499 6.04 18.75 -11.12
C TYR A 499 6.54 18.51 -12.53
N GLU A 500 6.90 19.56 -13.27
CA GLU A 500 7.53 19.46 -14.59
C GLU A 500 8.83 18.65 -14.51
N SER A 501 9.73 19.00 -13.59
CA SER A 501 11.03 18.35 -13.46
C SER A 501 10.88 16.89 -13.04
N ILE A 502 9.96 16.59 -12.12
CA ILE A 502 9.70 15.22 -11.67
C ILE A 502 9.10 14.37 -12.79
N ILE A 503 8.08 14.87 -13.51
CA ILE A 503 7.46 14.13 -14.62
C ILE A 503 8.47 13.95 -15.76
N THR A 504 9.25 14.99 -16.08
CA THR A 504 10.30 14.92 -17.09
C THR A 504 11.31 13.83 -16.74
N TRP A 505 11.73 13.76 -15.47
CA TRP A 505 12.61 12.70 -14.99
C TRP A 505 11.94 11.31 -15.10
N LEU A 506 10.72 11.14 -14.58
CA LEU A 506 9.99 9.87 -14.63
C LEU A 506 9.86 9.34 -16.05
N VAL A 507 9.41 10.18 -16.98
CA VAL A 507 9.23 9.81 -18.39
C VAL A 507 10.56 9.45 -19.06
N ARG A 508 11.66 10.13 -18.71
CA ARG A 508 13.01 9.84 -19.24
C ARG A 508 13.67 8.63 -18.58
N SER A 509 13.30 8.29 -17.35
CA SER A 509 13.86 7.17 -16.59
C SER A 509 13.36 5.80 -17.09
N ARG A 510 12.29 5.77 -17.89
CA ARG A 510 11.69 4.54 -18.45
C ARG A 510 12.69 3.72 -19.26
N LYS A 511 12.51 2.40 -19.28
CA LYS A 511 13.33 1.49 -20.10
C LYS A 511 13.05 1.66 -21.58
N ASP A 512 14.10 1.92 -22.37
CA ASP A 512 14.04 1.89 -23.82
C ASP A 512 13.86 0.45 -24.30
N ARG A 513 12.85 0.21 -25.15
CA ARG A 513 12.49 -1.09 -25.69
C ARG A 513 11.84 -0.92 -27.07
N PRO A 514 12.00 -1.89 -28.00
CA PRO A 514 11.38 -1.82 -29.31
C PRO A 514 9.85 -1.62 -29.22
N GLY A 515 9.31 -0.68 -30.00
CA GLY A 515 7.87 -0.38 -30.04
C GLY A 515 7.37 0.62 -28.99
N ARG A 516 8.16 0.98 -27.98
CA ARG A 516 7.76 1.95 -26.95
C ARG A 516 7.75 3.39 -27.47
N GLN A 517 6.77 4.16 -27.01
CA GLN A 517 6.67 5.59 -27.30
C GLN A 517 7.83 6.39 -26.68
N LYS A 518 8.45 7.25 -27.51
CA LYS A 518 9.49 8.20 -27.05
C LYS A 518 8.98 9.06 -25.89
N ALA A 519 9.91 9.54 -25.07
CA ALA A 519 9.61 10.38 -23.90
C ALA A 519 8.61 11.51 -24.19
N ASP A 520 8.87 12.33 -25.21
CA ASP A 520 8.03 13.48 -25.52
C ASP A 520 6.62 13.08 -25.97
N ARG A 521 6.51 12.00 -26.77
CA ARG A 521 5.20 11.49 -27.22
C ARG A 521 4.40 10.91 -26.04
N CYS A 522 5.07 10.20 -25.13
CA CYS A 522 4.43 9.70 -23.90
C CYS A 522 3.90 10.85 -23.05
N ARG A 523 4.71 11.90 -22.80
CA ARG A 523 4.26 13.07 -22.04
C ARG A 523 3.01 13.69 -22.68
N LYS A 524 2.99 13.85 -24.00
CA LYS A 524 1.83 14.37 -24.76
C LYS A 524 0.58 13.50 -24.64
N LEU A 525 0.72 12.17 -24.67
CA LEU A 525 -0.42 11.26 -24.46
C LEU A 525 -0.95 11.37 -23.02
N LEU A 526 -0.08 11.44 -22.02
CA LEU A 526 -0.49 11.62 -20.63
C LEU A 526 -1.16 12.97 -20.37
N GLN A 527 -0.73 14.04 -21.04
CA GLN A 527 -1.37 15.36 -21.04
C GLN A 527 -2.82 15.29 -21.55
N LYS A 528 -3.03 14.62 -22.68
CA LYS A 528 -4.37 14.41 -23.27
C LYS A 528 -5.26 13.55 -22.40
N LEU A 529 -4.73 12.48 -21.82
CA LEU A 529 -5.47 11.66 -20.85
C LEU A 529 -5.90 12.50 -19.64
N ALA A 530 -4.98 13.29 -19.08
CA ALA A 530 -5.26 14.13 -17.92
C ALA A 530 -6.38 15.14 -18.21
N LEU A 531 -6.29 15.89 -19.32
CA LEU A 531 -7.32 16.84 -19.71
C LEU A 531 -8.66 16.14 -20.00
N GLY A 532 -8.65 15.01 -20.72
CA GLY A 532 -9.87 14.24 -21.02
C GLY A 532 -10.57 13.69 -19.77
N MET A 533 -9.81 13.34 -18.72
CA MET A 533 -10.39 12.99 -17.42
C MET A 533 -10.99 14.20 -16.68
N PHE A 534 -10.46 15.40 -16.88
CA PHE A 534 -11.00 16.65 -16.32
C PHE A 534 -12.28 17.10 -17.02
N THR A 535 -12.34 16.97 -18.35
CA THR A 535 -13.47 17.41 -19.18
C THR A 535 -14.46 16.28 -19.50
N TYR A 536 -14.37 15.15 -18.78
CA TYR A 536 -15.24 14.01 -19.03
C TYR A 536 -16.73 14.39 -18.91
N PRO A 537 -17.65 13.84 -19.74
CA PRO A 537 -19.06 14.25 -19.77
C PRO A 537 -19.81 14.20 -18.43
N GLY A 538 -19.33 13.40 -17.47
CA GLY A 538 -19.86 13.28 -16.11
C GLY A 538 -19.19 14.17 -15.05
N GLY A 539 -18.27 15.06 -15.43
CA GLY A 539 -17.45 15.86 -14.51
C GLY A 539 -16.04 15.29 -14.31
N ARG A 540 -15.24 15.94 -13.46
CA ARG A 540 -13.83 15.57 -13.23
C ARG A 540 -13.73 14.15 -12.68
N LEU A 541 -12.95 13.30 -13.35
CA LEU A 541 -12.63 11.95 -12.89
C LEU A 541 -11.27 11.91 -12.20
N ARG A 542 -11.20 11.28 -11.02
CA ARG A 542 -9.93 10.86 -10.39
C ARG A 542 -9.48 9.48 -10.87
N GLN A 543 -10.46 8.61 -11.14
CA GLN A 543 -10.27 7.25 -11.63
C GLN A 543 -11.12 7.04 -12.88
N ILE A 544 -10.61 6.29 -13.84
CA ILE A 544 -11.26 6.00 -15.13
C ILE A 544 -11.12 4.53 -15.50
N GLY A 545 -12.10 3.95 -16.21
CA GLY A 545 -11.96 2.59 -16.73
C GLY A 545 -10.88 2.53 -17.82
N PRO A 546 -10.07 1.46 -17.92
CA PRO A 546 -9.03 1.36 -18.95
C PRO A 546 -9.57 1.55 -20.37
N GLY A 547 -10.75 1.02 -20.68
CA GLY A 547 -11.40 1.20 -21.98
C GLY A 547 -11.84 2.65 -22.25
N ASP A 548 -12.30 3.38 -21.24
CA ASP A 548 -12.67 4.79 -21.39
C ASP A 548 -11.42 5.67 -21.53
N ALA A 549 -10.35 5.36 -20.79
CA ALA A 549 -9.05 6.01 -20.95
C ALA A 549 -8.47 5.78 -22.35
N ALA A 550 -8.58 4.55 -22.88
CA ALA A 550 -8.17 4.24 -24.24
C ALA A 550 -9.04 4.99 -25.27
N ALA A 551 -10.33 5.16 -25.02
CA ALA A 551 -11.21 5.93 -25.90
C ALA A 551 -10.81 7.42 -25.96
N ILE A 552 -10.37 8.01 -24.83
CA ILE A 552 -9.84 9.38 -24.80
C ILE A 552 -8.58 9.51 -25.67
N LEU A 553 -7.71 8.49 -25.64
CA LEU A 553 -6.43 8.50 -26.35
C LEU A 553 -6.49 7.98 -27.78
N ALA A 554 -7.52 7.23 -28.16
CA ALA A 554 -7.67 6.63 -29.48
C ALA A 554 -7.47 7.62 -30.65
N PRO A 555 -7.91 8.90 -30.59
CA PRO A 555 -7.65 9.87 -31.66
C PRO A 555 -6.16 10.16 -31.92
N GLU A 556 -5.26 9.81 -30.99
CA GLU A 556 -3.82 10.02 -31.10
C GLU A 556 -3.06 8.85 -31.73
N PHE A 557 -3.74 7.75 -32.04
CA PHE A 557 -3.13 6.57 -32.63
C PHE A 557 -3.67 6.32 -34.04
N GLU A 558 -2.77 5.94 -34.93
CA GLU A 558 -3.15 5.48 -36.26
C GLU A 558 -3.57 4.01 -36.19
N LYS A 559 -4.62 3.65 -36.93
CA LYS A 559 -5.02 2.25 -37.11
C LYS A 559 -4.06 1.57 -38.08
N ASP A 560 -3.73 0.30 -37.83
CA ASP A 560 -3.01 -0.54 -38.78
C ASP A 560 -3.86 -1.77 -39.19
N LYS A 561 -3.28 -2.69 -39.96
CA LYS A 561 -3.99 -3.90 -40.44
C LYS A 561 -4.35 -4.89 -39.33
N SER A 562 -3.66 -4.84 -38.21
CA SER A 562 -3.72 -5.82 -37.12
C SER A 562 -4.35 -5.24 -35.85
N HIS A 563 -4.31 -3.93 -35.65
CA HIS A 563 -4.80 -3.25 -34.46
C HIS A 563 -5.52 -1.93 -34.78
N SER A 564 -6.63 -1.72 -34.09
CA SER A 564 -7.36 -0.46 -34.03
C SER A 564 -6.60 0.59 -33.21
N ALA A 565 -6.93 1.87 -33.42
CA ALA A 565 -6.36 2.96 -32.64
C ALA A 565 -6.64 2.82 -31.13
N ARG A 566 -7.78 2.22 -30.77
CA ARG A 566 -8.14 1.94 -29.38
C ARG A 566 -7.26 0.85 -28.77
N GLU A 567 -6.97 -0.22 -29.51
CA GLU A 567 -6.07 -1.28 -29.05
C GLU A 567 -4.64 -0.74 -28.85
N TRP A 568 -4.16 0.12 -29.75
CA TRP A 568 -2.88 0.81 -29.56
C TRP A 568 -2.85 1.70 -28.30
N ALA A 569 -3.95 2.40 -28.01
CA ALA A 569 -4.09 3.15 -26.78
C ALA A 569 -4.10 2.25 -25.53
N GLU A 570 -4.77 1.09 -25.59
CA GLU A 570 -4.77 0.09 -24.50
C GLU A 570 -3.37 -0.49 -24.25
N TYR A 571 -2.60 -0.79 -25.29
CA TYR A 571 -1.21 -1.23 -25.15
C TYR A 571 -0.35 -0.15 -24.49
N PHE A 572 -0.46 1.10 -24.95
CA PHE A 572 0.24 2.23 -24.32
C PHE A 572 -0.08 2.36 -22.83
N LEU A 573 -1.38 2.33 -22.47
CA LEU A 573 -1.79 2.46 -21.06
C LEU A 573 -1.23 1.32 -20.22
N ARG A 574 -1.27 0.08 -20.71
CA ARG A 574 -0.73 -1.10 -20.02
C ARG A 574 0.77 -0.94 -19.77
N ASP A 575 1.53 -0.53 -20.77
CA ASP A 575 2.98 -0.31 -20.65
C ASP A 575 3.31 0.77 -19.62
N GLU A 576 2.59 1.90 -19.66
CA GLU A 576 2.86 3.03 -18.76
C GLU A 576 2.42 2.76 -17.31
N MET A 577 1.39 1.95 -17.11
CA MET A 577 0.98 1.48 -15.78
C MET A 577 2.09 0.67 -15.11
N VAL A 578 2.88 -0.08 -15.88
CA VAL A 578 3.99 -0.88 -15.35
C VAL A 578 5.22 -0.01 -15.11
N ASP A 579 5.64 0.82 -16.08
CA ASP A 579 7.00 1.37 -16.12
C ASP A 579 7.13 2.85 -15.77
N SER A 580 6.08 3.68 -15.89
CA SER A 580 6.23 5.14 -15.75
C SER A 580 6.20 5.62 -14.30
N GLY A 581 5.44 4.92 -13.44
CA GLY A 581 5.08 5.42 -12.11
C GLY A 581 4.18 6.66 -12.12
N ILE A 582 3.68 7.10 -13.28
CA ILE A 582 2.82 8.29 -13.43
C ILE A 582 1.35 7.90 -13.37
N ILE A 583 0.97 6.78 -14.00
CA ILE A 583 -0.37 6.19 -13.94
C ILE A 583 -0.32 4.80 -13.33
N VAL A 584 -1.38 4.42 -12.64
CA VAL A 584 -1.46 3.18 -11.86
C VAL A 584 -2.87 2.59 -11.93
N GLU A 585 -2.96 1.28 -11.69
CA GLU A 585 -4.25 0.60 -11.50
C GLU A 585 -4.60 0.49 -10.03
N ARG A 586 -5.81 0.94 -9.66
CA ARG A 586 -6.41 0.68 -8.35
C ARG A 586 -7.86 0.22 -8.54
N GLY A 587 -8.17 -0.99 -8.07
CA GLY A 587 -9.53 -1.54 -8.12
C GLY A 587 -10.12 -1.66 -9.53
N LYS A 588 -9.32 -2.15 -10.51
CA LYS A 588 -9.69 -2.24 -11.94
C LYS A 588 -9.94 -0.90 -12.65
N ARG A 589 -9.54 0.21 -12.03
CA ARG A 589 -9.61 1.55 -12.61
C ARG A 589 -8.21 2.15 -12.65
N LEU A 590 -7.99 2.96 -13.67
CA LEU A 590 -6.76 3.72 -13.88
C LEU A 590 -6.87 5.07 -13.18
N GLU A 591 -5.80 5.48 -12.50
CA GLU A 591 -5.63 6.83 -11.99
C GLU A 591 -4.18 7.29 -12.14
N PHE A 592 -3.95 8.59 -12.03
CA PHE A 592 -2.60 9.11 -11.85
C PHE A 592 -2.11 8.77 -10.45
N TRP A 593 -0.84 8.38 -10.31
CA TRP A 593 -0.23 8.02 -9.03
C TRP A 593 -0.39 9.13 -7.99
N HIS A 594 -0.22 10.38 -8.42
CA HIS A 594 -0.52 11.57 -7.63
C HIS A 594 -1.52 12.47 -8.37
N LEU A 595 -2.52 12.97 -7.64
CA LEU A 595 -3.54 13.85 -8.22
C LEU A 595 -2.94 15.11 -8.84
N SER A 596 -1.89 15.66 -8.22
CA SER A 596 -1.20 16.85 -8.74
C SER A 596 -0.48 16.62 -10.07
N PHE A 597 -0.15 15.38 -10.42
CA PHE A 597 0.36 15.07 -11.76
C PHE A 597 -0.73 15.16 -12.80
N GLN A 598 -1.93 14.65 -12.50
CA GLN A 598 -3.10 14.84 -13.36
C GLN A 598 -3.40 16.34 -13.52
N GLU A 599 -3.42 17.10 -12.42
CA GLU A 599 -3.69 18.55 -12.44
C GLU A 599 -2.66 19.32 -13.26
N TYR A 600 -1.37 19.04 -13.04
CA TYR A 600 -0.28 19.67 -13.81
C TYR A 600 -0.32 19.30 -15.30
N LEU A 601 -0.51 18.01 -15.63
CA LEU A 601 -0.53 17.56 -17.03
C LEU A 601 -1.72 18.13 -17.80
N ALA A 602 -2.89 18.24 -17.16
CA ALA A 602 -4.06 18.89 -17.72
C ALA A 602 -3.84 20.41 -17.88
N ALA A 603 -3.24 21.08 -16.89
CA ALA A 603 -2.85 22.48 -16.99
C ALA A 603 -1.88 22.72 -18.15
N TYR A 604 -0.90 21.83 -18.34
CA TYR A 604 0.05 21.92 -19.45
C TYR A 604 -0.63 21.71 -20.81
N GLU A 605 -1.56 20.76 -20.93
CA GLU A 605 -2.34 20.58 -22.17
C GLU A 605 -3.18 21.84 -22.49
N ILE A 606 -3.78 22.47 -21.47
CA ILE A 606 -4.54 23.72 -21.64
C ILE A 606 -3.60 24.86 -22.09
N ALA A 607 -2.45 25.03 -21.43
CA ALA A 607 -1.48 26.07 -21.80
C ALA A 607 -0.92 25.91 -23.22
N GLY A 608 -1.00 24.71 -23.81
CA GLY A 608 -0.58 24.43 -25.19
C GLY A 608 -1.63 24.82 -26.25
N LYS A 609 -2.82 25.26 -25.85
CA LYS A 609 -3.93 25.65 -26.73
C LYS A 609 -3.93 27.14 -27.04
N GLU A 610 -4.66 27.52 -28.08
CA GLU A 610 -4.93 28.93 -28.38
C GLU A 610 -5.73 29.59 -27.25
N ASP A 611 -5.54 30.90 -27.05
CA ASP A 611 -6.11 31.63 -25.91
C ASP A 611 -7.66 31.56 -25.88
N SER A 612 -8.31 31.52 -27.05
CA SER A 612 -9.77 31.36 -27.15
C SER A 612 -10.26 30.00 -26.66
N GLU A 613 -9.52 28.92 -26.95
CA GLU A 613 -9.86 27.56 -26.52
C GLU A 613 -9.57 27.38 -25.03
N GLN A 614 -8.50 28.00 -24.50
CA GLN A 614 -8.22 28.05 -23.07
C GLN A 614 -9.42 28.66 -22.32
N THR A 615 -9.89 29.82 -22.78
CA THR A 615 -11.04 30.52 -22.20
C THR A 615 -12.32 29.71 -22.34
N GLU A 616 -12.58 29.06 -23.49
CA GLU A 616 -13.74 28.16 -23.61
C GLU A 616 -13.71 27.03 -22.57
N ILE A 617 -12.58 26.33 -22.41
CA ILE A 617 -12.44 25.20 -21.48
C ILE A 617 -12.63 25.63 -20.03
N LEU A 618 -12.00 26.74 -19.63
CA LEU A 618 -11.97 27.21 -18.25
C LEU A 618 -13.31 27.80 -17.80
N PHE A 619 -14.02 28.49 -18.69
CA PHE A 619 -15.26 29.19 -18.34
C PHE A 619 -16.53 28.38 -18.62
N GLU A 620 -16.45 27.24 -19.33
CA GLU A 620 -17.58 26.33 -19.49
C GLU A 620 -18.14 25.90 -18.12
N LYS A 621 -19.45 26.08 -17.89
CA LYS A 621 -20.17 25.63 -16.68
C LYS A 621 -19.55 26.08 -15.34
N ASP A 622 -18.97 27.27 -15.26
CA ASP A 622 -18.36 27.83 -14.03
C ASP A 622 -17.16 27.01 -13.49
N ARG A 623 -16.51 26.19 -14.35
CA ARG A 623 -15.39 25.31 -13.97
C ARG A 623 -14.29 26.08 -13.25
N LEU A 624 -13.89 27.23 -13.75
CA LEU A 624 -12.87 28.12 -13.19
C LEU A 624 -12.97 28.32 -11.67
N TYR A 625 -14.20 28.43 -11.14
CA TYR A 625 -14.46 28.70 -9.73
C TYR A 625 -14.81 27.45 -8.91
N SER A 626 -14.86 26.29 -9.55
CA SER A 626 -15.11 25.02 -8.88
C SER A 626 -13.87 24.58 -8.08
N SER A 627 -14.10 24.02 -6.90
CA SER A 627 -13.03 23.45 -6.06
C SER A 627 -12.24 22.34 -6.77
N GLU A 628 -12.86 21.68 -7.75
CA GLU A 628 -12.26 20.60 -8.53
C GLU A 628 -11.22 21.11 -9.54
N TRP A 629 -11.36 22.33 -10.02
CA TRP A 629 -10.48 22.91 -11.04
C TRP A 629 -9.47 23.90 -10.49
N ARG A 630 -9.70 24.41 -9.28
CA ARG A 630 -8.85 25.40 -8.64
C ARG A 630 -7.35 25.09 -8.73
N GLU A 631 -6.94 23.89 -8.32
CA GLU A 631 -5.52 23.51 -8.33
C GLU A 631 -4.94 23.46 -9.74
N LEU A 632 -5.71 23.00 -10.72
CA LEU A 632 -5.34 23.05 -12.13
C LEU A 632 -5.10 24.49 -12.60
N VAL A 633 -5.97 25.43 -12.22
CA VAL A 633 -5.87 26.85 -12.62
C VAL A 633 -4.65 27.51 -12.00
N LEU A 634 -4.34 27.20 -10.74
CA LEU A 634 -3.12 27.68 -10.09
C LEU A 634 -1.87 27.16 -10.81
N LEU A 635 -1.81 25.86 -11.13
CA LEU A 635 -0.69 25.29 -11.88
C LEU A 635 -0.60 25.83 -13.30
N LEU A 636 -1.74 26.05 -13.96
CA LEU A 636 -1.81 26.69 -15.28
C LEU A 636 -1.17 28.08 -15.26
N SER A 637 -1.37 28.86 -14.20
CA SER A 637 -0.76 30.18 -14.07
C SER A 637 0.78 30.13 -14.13
N GLY A 638 1.39 29.15 -13.45
CA GLY A 638 2.83 28.88 -13.51
C GLY A 638 3.31 28.46 -14.89
N VAL A 639 2.56 27.59 -15.57
CA VAL A 639 2.90 27.14 -16.93
C VAL A 639 2.81 28.29 -17.94
N LEU A 640 1.75 29.11 -17.88
CA LEU A 640 1.58 30.27 -18.76
C LEU A 640 2.65 31.33 -18.53
N TYR A 641 3.01 31.62 -17.27
CA TYR A 641 4.10 32.55 -16.95
C TYR A 641 5.40 32.13 -17.63
N LYS A 642 5.75 30.83 -17.58
CA LYS A 642 6.93 30.29 -18.28
C LYS A 642 6.90 30.44 -19.80
N GLN A 643 5.71 30.39 -20.41
CA GLN A 643 5.55 30.62 -21.84
C GLN A 643 5.64 32.10 -22.22
N GLY A 644 5.47 33.00 -21.26
CA GLY A 644 5.63 34.43 -21.40
C GLY A 644 4.66 35.20 -20.51
N GLU A 645 5.15 36.30 -19.92
CA GLU A 645 4.38 37.14 -19.01
C GLU A 645 3.09 37.73 -19.65
N ALA A 646 3.09 37.92 -20.97
CA ALA A 646 1.90 38.36 -21.71
C ALA A 646 0.73 37.35 -21.62
N LYS A 647 1.02 36.04 -21.65
CA LYS A 647 -0.01 34.99 -21.61
C LYS A 647 -0.75 34.94 -20.28
N ILE A 648 -0.01 35.04 -19.17
CA ILE A 648 -0.63 35.08 -17.84
C ILE A 648 -1.43 36.35 -17.63
N ASN A 649 -0.94 37.51 -18.09
CA ASN A 649 -1.70 38.75 -18.00
C ASN A 649 -2.97 38.70 -18.85
N HIS A 650 -2.94 38.10 -20.04
CA HIS A 650 -4.14 37.87 -20.85
C HIS A 650 -5.19 37.02 -20.10
N LEU A 651 -4.78 35.91 -19.47
CA LEU A 651 -5.69 35.11 -18.65
C LEU A 651 -6.28 35.90 -17.47
N ILE A 652 -5.46 36.71 -16.78
CA ILE A 652 -5.94 37.58 -15.70
C ILE A 652 -6.96 38.60 -16.22
N ASP A 653 -6.70 39.18 -17.39
CA ASP A 653 -7.59 40.15 -18.04
C ASP A 653 -8.92 39.50 -18.44
N ASP A 654 -8.91 38.29 -18.99
CA ASP A 654 -10.12 37.52 -19.32
C ASP A 654 -10.96 37.22 -18.07
N ILE A 655 -10.30 36.76 -16.99
CA ILE A 655 -10.95 36.48 -15.69
C ILE A 655 -11.57 37.76 -15.10
N MET A 656 -10.86 38.88 -15.17
CA MET A 656 -11.35 40.17 -14.69
C MET A 656 -12.45 40.75 -15.57
N GLY A 657 -12.33 40.62 -16.90
CA GLY A 657 -13.26 41.15 -17.90
C GLY A 657 -14.66 40.58 -17.77
N GLN A 658 -14.80 39.32 -17.35
CA GLN A 658 -16.10 38.71 -17.07
C GLN A 658 -16.77 39.20 -15.76
N CYS A 659 -16.00 39.84 -14.87
CA CYS A 659 -16.45 40.20 -13.52
C CYS A 659 -16.67 41.71 -13.30
N LEU A 660 -16.17 42.55 -14.22
CA LEU A 660 -16.13 44.01 -14.10
C LEU A 660 -17.44 44.70 -14.51
N LYS A 661 -18.48 44.56 -13.68
CA LYS A 661 -19.46 45.65 -13.47
C LYS A 661 -18.96 46.52 -12.30
N PRO A 662 -19.40 47.79 -12.14
CA PRO A 662 -19.01 48.61 -10.99
C PRO A 662 -19.22 47.85 -9.67
N ALA A 663 -18.25 47.89 -8.77
CA ALA A 663 -18.33 47.22 -7.48
C ALA A 663 -19.54 47.78 -6.70
N SER A 664 -20.44 46.90 -6.30
CA SER A 664 -21.64 47.20 -5.52
C SER A 664 -21.87 46.07 -4.51
N HIS A 665 -22.69 46.30 -3.48
CA HIS A 665 -23.01 45.23 -2.54
C HIS A 665 -23.70 44.01 -3.22
N LYS A 666 -24.35 44.20 -4.38
CA LYS A 666 -25.07 43.12 -5.09
C LYS A 666 -24.13 42.13 -5.80
N ASN A 667 -22.95 42.57 -6.25
CA ASN A 667 -21.99 41.72 -6.98
C ASN A 667 -20.73 41.38 -6.17
N LEU A 668 -20.58 41.90 -4.94
CA LEU A 668 -19.41 41.68 -4.10
C LEU A 668 -19.06 40.18 -3.88
N PRO A 669 -20.00 39.24 -3.67
CA PRO A 669 -19.65 37.83 -3.55
C PRO A 669 -19.05 37.23 -4.83
N GLN A 670 -19.50 37.67 -6.00
CA GLN A 670 -18.95 37.21 -7.28
C GLN A 670 -17.54 37.78 -7.47
N ILE A 671 -17.35 39.07 -7.20
CA ILE A 671 -16.05 39.73 -7.23
C ILE A 671 -15.08 39.06 -6.24
N ALA A 672 -15.54 38.66 -5.06
CA ALA A 672 -14.73 37.98 -4.06
C ALA A 672 -14.20 36.61 -4.54
N ARG A 673 -15.00 35.83 -5.28
CA ARG A 673 -14.53 34.58 -5.91
C ARG A 673 -13.37 34.84 -6.88
N THR A 674 -13.52 35.87 -7.71
CA THR A 674 -12.50 36.29 -8.69
C THR A 674 -11.23 36.76 -8.00
N VAL A 675 -11.34 37.62 -6.99
CA VAL A 675 -10.19 38.11 -6.22
C VAL A 675 -9.46 36.98 -5.51
N ALA A 676 -10.17 36.00 -4.94
CA ALA A 676 -9.52 34.83 -4.33
C ALA A 676 -8.75 34.00 -5.37
N LEU A 677 -9.32 33.77 -6.55
CA LEU A 677 -8.64 33.01 -7.61
C LEU A 677 -7.36 33.72 -8.05
N LEU A 678 -7.49 35.00 -8.41
CA LEU A 678 -6.38 35.80 -8.89
C LEU A 678 -5.32 35.98 -7.80
N GLY A 679 -5.73 36.22 -6.55
CA GLY A 679 -4.80 36.28 -5.41
C GLY A 679 -4.09 34.94 -5.18
N GLY A 680 -4.78 33.82 -5.40
CA GLY A 680 -4.18 32.49 -5.41
C GLY A 680 -3.12 32.34 -6.50
N MET A 681 -3.42 32.76 -7.73
CA MET A 681 -2.49 32.72 -8.87
C MET A 681 -1.26 33.60 -8.62
N VAL A 682 -1.45 34.86 -8.20
CA VAL A 682 -0.36 35.79 -7.90
C VAL A 682 0.52 35.27 -6.78
N ARG A 683 -0.06 34.64 -5.75
CA ARG A 683 0.71 34.01 -4.67
C ARG A 683 1.50 32.79 -5.17
N ASP A 684 0.92 31.95 -6.02
CA ASP A 684 1.64 30.79 -6.59
C ASP A 684 2.81 31.23 -7.48
N LEU A 685 2.67 32.40 -8.12
CA LEU A 685 3.71 33.06 -8.92
C LEU A 685 4.66 33.95 -8.10
N SER A 686 4.53 34.01 -6.77
CA SER A 686 5.41 34.83 -5.94
C SER A 686 6.90 34.47 -6.06
N PRO A 687 7.33 33.21 -6.32
CA PRO A 687 8.74 32.90 -6.57
C PRO A 687 9.33 33.63 -7.79
N PHE A 688 8.49 34.18 -8.67
CA PHE A 688 8.89 34.95 -9.84
C PHE A 688 8.71 36.47 -9.65
N ASP A 689 8.39 36.95 -8.44
CA ASP A 689 8.07 38.35 -8.15
C ASP A 689 6.98 38.96 -9.06
N PHE A 690 6.08 38.10 -9.58
CA PHE A 690 5.08 38.50 -10.56
C PHE A 690 4.07 39.51 -10.00
N LYS A 691 3.73 40.52 -10.82
CA LYS A 691 2.70 41.51 -10.52
C LYS A 691 1.75 41.63 -11.70
N PRO A 692 0.42 41.54 -11.49
CA PRO A 692 -0.55 41.74 -12.56
C PRO A 692 -0.39 43.12 -13.22
N ALA A 693 -0.36 43.17 -14.55
CA ALA A 693 -0.27 44.40 -15.31
C ALA A 693 -1.58 45.19 -15.32
N ASN A 694 -2.72 44.52 -15.07
CA ASN A 694 -4.03 45.16 -15.09
C ASN A 694 -4.18 46.21 -13.97
N PRO A 695 -4.43 47.50 -14.31
CA PRO A 695 -4.48 48.57 -13.31
C PRO A 695 -5.66 48.42 -12.33
N ASN A 696 -6.72 47.71 -12.70
CA ASN A 696 -7.90 47.50 -11.85
C ASN A 696 -7.69 46.40 -10.79
N TYR A 697 -6.65 45.57 -10.92
CA TYR A 697 -6.42 44.44 -10.02
C TYR A 697 -6.36 44.87 -8.55
N HIS A 698 -5.59 45.92 -8.25
CA HIS A 698 -5.46 46.45 -6.90
C HIS A 698 -6.77 47.03 -6.37
N THR A 699 -7.48 47.83 -7.18
CA THR A 699 -8.75 48.47 -6.81
C THR A 699 -9.82 47.43 -6.44
N ILE A 700 -9.96 46.38 -7.25
CA ILE A 700 -10.94 45.31 -7.02
C ILE A 700 -10.57 44.49 -5.79
N THR A 701 -9.28 44.16 -5.65
CA THR A 701 -8.78 43.41 -4.48
C THR A 701 -9.06 44.17 -3.19
N GLN A 702 -8.74 45.48 -3.15
CA GLN A 702 -9.04 46.33 -2.00
C GLN A 702 -10.54 46.38 -1.68
N SER A 703 -11.39 46.46 -2.70
CA SER A 703 -12.85 46.50 -2.52
C SER A 703 -13.40 45.25 -1.82
N VAL A 704 -12.81 44.07 -2.09
CA VAL A 704 -13.17 42.82 -1.40
C VAL A 704 -12.55 42.74 -0.02
N MET A 705 -11.28 43.13 0.13
CA MET A 705 -10.56 43.05 1.41
C MET A 705 -11.14 43.99 2.46
N GLY A 706 -11.82 45.07 2.05
CA GLY A 706 -12.55 45.98 2.93
C GLY A 706 -13.58 45.29 3.86
N ILE A 707 -14.06 44.09 3.52
CA ILE A 707 -14.95 43.33 4.44
C ILE A 707 -14.27 42.93 5.76
N PHE A 708 -12.93 42.97 5.81
CA PHE A 708 -12.11 42.63 6.97
C PHE A 708 -11.41 43.85 7.60
N GLU A 709 -11.64 45.06 7.10
CA GLU A 709 -10.94 46.27 7.54
C GLU A 709 -11.79 47.09 8.52
N PRO A 710 -11.25 47.54 9.66
CA PRO A 710 -12.00 48.33 10.65
C PRO A 710 -12.63 49.61 10.11
N GLN A 711 -12.07 50.23 9.06
CA GLN A 711 -12.54 51.51 8.53
C GLN A 711 -13.73 51.36 7.58
N THR A 712 -13.85 50.22 6.89
CA THR A 712 -14.79 50.03 5.77
C THR A 712 -15.87 48.99 6.07
N PHE A 713 -15.65 48.05 7.00
CA PHE A 713 -16.58 46.94 7.23
C PHE A 713 -18.02 47.35 7.56
N ARG A 714 -18.22 48.43 8.33
CA ARG A 714 -19.58 48.91 8.72
C ARG A 714 -20.36 49.49 7.54
N GLN A 715 -19.70 49.79 6.42
CA GLN A 715 -20.37 50.26 5.22
C GLN A 715 -21.00 49.09 4.43
N ILE A 716 -20.62 47.85 4.75
CA ILE A 716 -21.02 46.64 4.04
C ILE A 716 -21.89 45.77 4.96
N PRO A 717 -23.16 45.49 4.61
CA PRO A 717 -24.04 44.67 5.44
C PRO A 717 -23.43 43.32 5.81
N VAL A 718 -23.60 42.87 7.06
CA VAL A 718 -22.95 41.64 7.57
C VAL A 718 -23.24 40.40 6.72
N GLN A 719 -24.45 40.25 6.18
CA GLN A 719 -24.82 39.13 5.30
C GLN A 719 -24.03 39.15 3.98
N VAL A 720 -23.75 40.35 3.45
CA VAL A 720 -22.91 40.50 2.25
C VAL A 720 -21.45 40.16 2.57
N ARG A 721 -20.96 40.58 3.75
CA ARG A 721 -19.61 40.21 4.23
C ARG A 721 -19.46 38.69 4.39
N ILE A 722 -20.47 38.01 4.97
CA ILE A 722 -20.49 36.54 5.09
C ILE A 722 -20.40 35.88 3.71
N GLN A 723 -21.27 36.28 2.77
CA GLN A 723 -21.28 35.71 1.42
C GLN A 723 -19.96 35.95 0.69
N ALA A 724 -19.38 37.14 0.81
CA ALA A 724 -18.09 37.48 0.20
C ALA A 724 -16.94 36.68 0.83
N ALA A 725 -16.90 36.54 2.15
CA ALA A 725 -15.86 35.76 2.84
C ALA A 725 -15.99 34.25 2.58
N ASP A 726 -17.21 33.70 2.49
CA ASP A 726 -17.43 32.29 2.10
C ASP A 726 -17.00 32.05 0.64
N ALA A 727 -17.31 33.00 -0.26
CA ALA A 727 -16.84 32.98 -1.64
C ALA A 727 -15.31 33.01 -1.73
N LEU A 728 -14.67 33.91 -0.98
CA LEU A 728 -13.22 34.00 -0.88
C LEU A 728 -12.61 32.69 -0.37
N ALA A 729 -13.21 32.06 0.64
CA ALA A 729 -12.71 30.83 1.24
C ALA A 729 -12.72 29.62 0.30
N LYS A 730 -13.80 29.45 -0.48
CA LYS A 730 -13.93 28.36 -1.45
C LYS A 730 -12.82 28.38 -2.50
N VAL A 731 -12.42 29.59 -2.91
CA VAL A 731 -11.44 29.80 -3.98
C VAL A 731 -10.04 30.15 -3.47
N GLY A 732 -9.90 30.52 -2.20
CA GLY A 732 -8.62 30.65 -1.49
C GLY A 732 -8.46 31.91 -0.68
N ASP A 733 -8.73 31.83 0.62
CA ASP A 733 -8.49 32.94 1.53
C ASP A 733 -7.01 33.00 1.94
N THR A 734 -6.28 33.96 1.37
CA THR A 734 -4.84 34.15 1.61
C THR A 734 -4.54 34.63 3.03
N ARG A 735 -5.51 35.21 3.75
CA ARG A 735 -5.31 35.69 5.13
C ARG A 735 -5.09 34.55 6.13
N LEU A 736 -5.48 33.33 5.76
CA LEU A 736 -5.52 32.18 6.65
C LEU A 736 -4.33 31.24 6.45
N GLU A 737 -3.44 31.54 5.49
CA GLU A 737 -2.35 30.64 5.08
C GLU A 737 -1.01 31.37 4.86
N PRO A 738 -0.01 31.19 5.75
CA PRO A 738 -0.04 30.35 6.95
C PRO A 738 -1.00 30.90 8.03
N ALA A 739 -1.39 30.05 8.98
CA ALA A 739 -2.30 30.44 10.06
C ALA A 739 -1.71 31.63 10.85
N PRO A 740 -2.39 32.78 10.91
CA PRO A 740 -1.84 33.98 11.54
C PRO A 740 -1.80 33.83 13.07
N MET A 741 -0.61 34.07 13.65
CA MET A 741 -0.36 34.04 15.09
C MET A 741 0.07 35.42 15.57
N ILE A 742 -0.45 35.86 16.72
CA ILE A 742 -0.12 37.13 17.38
C ILE A 742 0.76 36.84 18.60
N LEU A 743 1.83 37.61 18.79
CA LEU A 743 2.61 37.57 20.02
C LEU A 743 1.85 38.32 21.11
N ILE A 744 1.46 37.63 22.17
CA ILE A 744 0.92 38.23 23.39
C ILE A 744 2.09 38.46 24.35
N PRO A 745 2.40 39.71 24.71
CA PRO A 745 3.44 40.00 25.69
C PRO A 745 3.10 39.38 27.04
N GLY A 746 4.10 38.77 27.67
CA GLY A 746 4.01 38.31 29.05
C GLY A 746 3.84 39.49 30.01
N GLY A 747 3.46 39.18 31.25
CA GLY A 747 3.27 40.15 32.31
C GLY A 747 2.10 39.82 33.22
N LYS A 748 1.82 40.74 34.14
CA LYS A 748 0.75 40.63 35.13
C LYS A 748 -0.55 41.20 34.63
N PHE A 749 -1.67 40.54 34.96
CA PHE A 749 -3.01 41.06 34.75
C PHE A 749 -3.97 40.59 35.84
N TRP A 750 -5.09 41.30 35.99
CA TRP A 750 -6.17 40.95 36.91
C TRP A 750 -7.20 40.07 36.21
N MET A 751 -7.26 38.81 36.61
CA MET A 751 -8.15 37.79 36.07
C MET A 751 -9.46 37.72 36.86
N GLY A 752 -10.57 37.48 36.17
CA GLY A 752 -11.92 37.38 36.75
C GLY A 752 -12.67 38.70 36.81
N ALA A 753 -13.86 38.66 37.41
CA ALA A 753 -14.74 39.81 37.61
C ALA A 753 -15.44 39.74 38.98
N GLN A 754 -16.01 40.87 39.42
CA GLN A 754 -16.78 40.93 40.67
C GLN A 754 -17.85 42.01 40.61
N LYS A 755 -18.98 41.81 41.29
CA LYS A 755 -20.07 42.80 41.42
C LYS A 755 -20.28 43.36 42.82
N LYS A 756 -19.43 42.99 43.79
CA LYS A 756 -19.61 43.31 45.21
C LYS A 756 -19.10 44.72 45.55
N ASP A 757 -17.91 45.07 45.07
CA ASP A 757 -17.28 46.36 45.31
C ASP A 757 -17.29 47.21 44.05
N ARG A 758 -18.19 48.19 43.99
CA ARG A 758 -18.33 49.12 42.85
C ARG A 758 -17.06 49.91 42.53
N LYS A 759 -16.18 50.12 43.50
CA LYS A 759 -14.89 50.82 43.32
C LYS A 759 -13.72 49.85 43.21
N GLY A 760 -13.98 48.56 43.40
CA GLY A 760 -13.01 47.49 43.33
C GLY A 760 -12.59 47.20 41.89
N ARG A 761 -11.45 46.52 41.74
CA ARG A 761 -10.95 46.07 40.43
C ARG A 761 -11.96 45.17 39.73
N ASN A 762 -11.97 45.25 38.41
CA ASN A 762 -12.84 44.47 37.53
C ASN A 762 -14.31 44.42 37.98
N TYR A 763 -14.82 45.58 38.42
CA TYR A 763 -16.23 45.70 38.77
C TYR A 763 -17.09 45.52 37.52
N ASP A 764 -17.99 44.55 37.58
CA ASP A 764 -18.93 44.24 36.52
C ASP A 764 -20.30 43.90 37.12
N PRO A 765 -21.33 44.73 36.93
CA PRO A 765 -22.66 44.44 37.48
C PRO A 765 -23.28 43.17 36.88
N ASP A 766 -22.82 42.75 35.70
CA ASP A 766 -23.31 41.56 35.00
C ASP A 766 -22.54 40.28 35.35
N GLU A 767 -21.58 40.35 36.29
CA GLU A 767 -20.84 39.19 36.79
C GLU A 767 -21.80 38.07 37.20
N TYR A 768 -21.57 36.87 36.68
CA TYR A 768 -22.44 35.73 36.88
C TYR A 768 -21.68 34.40 36.94
N GLY A 769 -22.05 33.53 37.88
CA GLY A 769 -21.45 32.21 38.00
C GLY A 769 -20.13 32.25 38.77
N ASP A 770 -19.06 31.72 38.17
CA ASP A 770 -17.79 31.43 38.86
C ASP A 770 -16.63 32.26 38.27
N GLU A 771 -16.92 33.53 37.98
CA GLU A 771 -15.98 34.53 37.46
C GLU A 771 -15.20 35.24 38.58
N SER A 772 -15.68 35.12 39.82
CA SER A 772 -15.14 35.74 41.03
C SER A 772 -14.34 34.74 41.87
N PRO A 773 -13.37 35.16 42.71
CA PRO A 773 -12.86 36.52 42.90
C PRO A 773 -11.83 36.96 41.85
N VAL A 774 -11.66 38.28 41.76
CA VAL A 774 -10.60 38.92 40.97
C VAL A 774 -9.24 38.65 41.63
N HIS A 775 -8.28 38.12 40.89
CA HIS A 775 -6.95 37.75 41.39
C HIS A 775 -5.85 38.05 40.37
N GLU A 776 -4.60 38.10 40.83
CA GLU A 776 -3.45 38.48 39.99
C GLU A 776 -2.81 37.23 39.37
N VAL A 777 -2.58 37.29 38.06
CA VAL A 777 -1.94 36.23 37.28
C VAL A 777 -0.76 36.81 36.51
N GLU A 778 0.36 36.11 36.51
CA GLU A 778 1.55 36.43 35.74
C GLU A 778 1.78 35.38 34.66
N LEU A 779 1.82 35.81 33.39
CA LEU A 779 2.02 34.92 32.24
C LEU A 779 3.36 35.21 31.56
N SER A 780 4.04 34.17 31.13
CA SER A 780 5.16 34.28 30.16
C SER A 780 4.63 34.70 28.79
N PRO A 781 5.43 35.32 27.91
CA PRO A 781 4.99 35.63 26.55
C PRO A 781 4.64 34.35 25.78
N PHE A 782 3.64 34.43 24.91
CA PHE A 782 3.18 33.32 24.08
C PHE A 782 2.65 33.80 22.73
N ARG A 783 2.60 32.91 21.75
CA ARG A 783 1.95 33.16 20.46
C ARG A 783 0.55 32.57 20.47
N PHE A 784 -0.45 33.35 20.07
CA PHE A 784 -1.86 32.99 20.11
C PHE A 784 -2.50 33.13 18.73
N SER A 785 -3.32 32.18 18.31
CA SER A 785 -3.99 32.25 17.00
C SER A 785 -4.87 33.49 16.89
N LYS A 786 -4.69 34.27 15.81
CA LYS A 786 -5.48 35.49 15.54
C LYS A 786 -6.97 35.19 15.38
N TYR A 787 -7.30 34.04 14.80
CA TYR A 787 -8.66 33.53 14.57
C TYR A 787 -8.83 32.12 15.21
N PRO A 788 -10.07 31.66 15.46
CA PRO A 788 -10.33 30.25 15.74
C PRO A 788 -9.83 29.37 14.61
N VAL A 789 -9.46 28.12 14.92
CA VAL A 789 -9.05 27.15 13.90
C VAL A 789 -10.21 26.95 12.92
N THR A 790 -9.95 27.13 11.63
CA THR A 790 -10.98 27.03 10.60
C THR A 790 -11.16 25.60 10.09
N VAL A 791 -12.29 25.32 9.44
CA VAL A 791 -12.53 24.05 8.74
C VAL A 791 -11.40 23.72 7.75
N GLY A 792 -10.96 24.70 6.95
CA GLY A 792 -9.88 24.51 5.98
C GLY A 792 -8.54 24.16 6.63
N GLN A 793 -8.24 24.78 7.77
CA GLN A 793 -7.05 24.46 8.56
C GLN A 793 -7.16 23.07 9.20
N TYR A 794 -8.33 22.69 9.69
CA TYR A 794 -8.59 21.37 10.27
C TYR A 794 -8.58 20.25 9.22
N GLN A 795 -9.01 20.54 7.99
CA GLN A 795 -8.98 19.60 6.88
C GLN A 795 -7.56 19.11 6.59
N ARG A 796 -6.54 19.96 6.75
CA ARG A 796 -5.13 19.59 6.58
C ARG A 796 -4.67 18.57 7.61
N PHE A 797 -5.10 18.72 8.86
CA PHE A 797 -4.85 17.72 9.91
C PHE A 797 -5.46 16.36 9.54
N ILE A 798 -6.68 16.34 8.99
CA ILE A 798 -7.30 15.08 8.52
C ILE A 798 -6.55 14.49 7.33
N GLN A 799 -6.16 15.33 6.36
CA GLN A 799 -5.42 14.92 5.16
C GLN A 799 -4.01 14.40 5.48
N ASP A 800 -3.38 14.91 6.54
CA ASP A 800 -2.09 14.44 7.07
C ASP A 800 -2.25 13.26 8.06
N ASP A 801 -3.30 12.45 7.84
CA ASP A 801 -3.60 11.25 8.64
C ASP A 801 -3.68 11.53 10.16
N GLY A 802 -4.09 12.74 10.57
CA GLY A 802 -4.14 13.15 11.97
C GLY A 802 -4.99 12.24 12.87
N TYR A 803 -6.10 11.74 12.34
CA TYR A 803 -6.97 10.73 13.00
C TYR A 803 -6.42 9.30 12.91
N LYS A 804 -5.37 9.07 12.11
CA LYS A 804 -4.69 7.77 12.00
C LYS A 804 -3.28 7.78 12.61
N ASN A 805 -2.86 8.88 13.22
CA ASN A 805 -1.57 8.99 13.88
C ASN A 805 -1.69 9.13 15.41
N LYS A 806 -1.48 8.03 16.14
CA LYS A 806 -1.57 7.95 17.61
C LYS A 806 -0.69 8.97 18.34
N LYS A 807 0.41 9.44 17.74
CA LYS A 807 1.36 10.35 18.39
C LYS A 807 0.76 11.69 18.79
N PHE A 808 -0.31 12.12 18.12
CA PHE A 808 -0.98 13.39 18.40
C PHE A 808 -2.01 13.30 19.53
N TRP A 809 -2.42 12.10 19.91
CA TRP A 809 -3.58 11.90 20.76
C TRP A 809 -3.19 11.60 22.21
N LEU A 810 -3.89 12.24 23.14
CA LEU A 810 -3.70 12.04 24.57
C LEU A 810 -4.53 10.84 25.09
N ASN A 811 -4.01 10.17 26.11
CA ASN A 811 -4.74 9.19 26.95
C ASN A 811 -5.45 8.05 26.18
N GLY A 812 -4.88 7.59 25.07
CA GLY A 812 -5.43 6.45 24.31
C GLY A 812 -6.76 6.74 23.61
N LYS A 813 -7.14 8.01 23.41
CA LYS A 813 -8.40 8.42 22.73
C LYS A 813 -8.35 8.41 21.21
N PHE A 814 -7.24 7.93 20.66
CA PHE A 814 -6.93 7.90 19.25
C PHE A 814 -7.97 7.17 18.38
N ASP A 815 -8.49 6.03 18.84
CA ASP A 815 -9.39 5.18 18.04
C ASP A 815 -10.89 5.49 18.24
N GLU A 816 -11.23 6.48 19.07
CA GLU A 816 -12.63 6.79 19.39
C GLU A 816 -13.31 7.65 18.30
N PHE A 817 -12.53 8.33 17.47
CA PHE A 817 -13.01 9.35 16.54
C PHE A 817 -12.42 9.14 15.14
N LYS A 818 -13.19 9.46 14.09
CA LYS A 818 -12.73 9.31 12.68
C LYS A 818 -12.72 10.62 11.89
N ALA A 819 -13.57 11.56 12.28
CA ALA A 819 -13.69 12.90 11.75
C ALA A 819 -14.57 13.73 12.73
N PRO A 820 -14.62 15.06 12.59
CA PRO A 820 -15.64 15.88 13.24
C PRO A 820 -17.05 15.46 12.81
N ASP A 821 -18.07 15.70 13.64
CA ASP A 821 -19.45 15.43 13.20
C ASP A 821 -19.87 16.43 12.10
N LYS A 822 -20.77 15.99 11.21
CA LYS A 822 -21.24 16.77 10.04
C LYS A 822 -20.11 17.32 9.17
N TRP A 823 -18.96 16.63 9.11
CA TRP A 823 -17.78 17.09 8.38
C TRP A 823 -18.05 17.46 6.92
N GLN A 824 -18.87 16.68 6.21
CA GLN A 824 -19.19 16.95 4.81
C GLN A 824 -19.96 18.27 4.59
N GLU A 825 -20.79 18.67 5.56
CA GLU A 825 -21.47 19.97 5.55
C GLU A 825 -20.47 21.09 5.85
N GLN A 826 -19.60 20.88 6.85
CA GLN A 826 -18.58 21.85 7.24
C GLN A 826 -17.61 22.18 6.09
N LEU A 827 -17.20 21.18 5.30
CA LEU A 827 -16.32 21.32 4.14
C LEU A 827 -16.79 22.36 3.10
N GLN A 828 -18.09 22.69 3.09
CA GLN A 828 -18.63 23.72 2.18
C GLN A 828 -18.23 25.14 2.58
N TYR A 829 -17.71 25.34 3.79
CA TYR A 829 -17.40 26.65 4.38
C TYR A 829 -15.99 26.69 5.03
N PRO A 830 -14.91 26.69 4.24
CA PRO A 830 -13.55 26.48 4.75
C PRO A 830 -13.01 27.54 5.71
N SER A 831 -13.50 28.79 5.66
CA SER A 831 -13.04 29.89 6.53
C SER A 831 -13.83 30.03 7.82
N ARG A 832 -14.86 29.21 8.04
CA ARG A 832 -15.62 29.20 9.29
C ARG A 832 -14.85 28.40 10.35
N PRO A 833 -15.01 28.72 11.66
CA PRO A 833 -14.44 27.90 12.73
C PRO A 833 -14.86 26.44 12.59
N VAL A 834 -13.92 25.52 12.81
CA VAL A 834 -14.28 24.11 12.95
C VAL A 834 -15.08 23.92 14.23
N VAL A 835 -16.19 23.20 14.12
CA VAL A 835 -17.08 22.86 15.24
C VAL A 835 -17.38 21.36 15.22
N TYR A 836 -18.16 20.88 16.20
CA TYR A 836 -18.39 19.45 16.43
C TYR A 836 -17.09 18.66 16.66
N VAL A 837 -16.14 19.30 17.33
CA VAL A 837 -14.87 18.69 17.76
C VAL A 837 -14.83 18.61 19.28
N SER A 838 -14.40 17.46 19.78
CA SER A 838 -14.19 17.24 21.21
C SER A 838 -12.91 17.95 21.68
N TRP A 839 -12.75 18.06 23.01
CA TRP A 839 -11.50 18.58 23.59
C TRP A 839 -10.29 17.73 23.19
N TYR A 840 -10.45 16.41 23.07
CA TYR A 840 -9.38 15.50 22.66
C TYR A 840 -8.95 15.71 21.21
N GLU A 841 -9.91 15.90 20.31
CA GLU A 841 -9.67 16.24 18.90
C GLU A 841 -8.98 17.59 18.74
N ALA A 842 -9.45 18.60 19.47
CA ALA A 842 -8.86 19.92 19.49
C ALA A 842 -7.40 19.88 20.00
N ALA A 843 -7.14 19.16 21.10
CA ALA A 843 -5.80 18.95 21.62
C ALA A 843 -4.88 18.19 20.63
N ALA A 844 -5.41 17.18 19.94
CA ALA A 844 -4.67 16.43 18.93
C ALA A 844 -4.28 17.30 17.73
N TYR A 845 -5.21 18.13 17.25
CA TYR A 845 -4.92 19.13 16.23
C TYR A 845 -3.82 20.08 16.69
N CYS A 846 -3.92 20.64 17.90
CA CYS A 846 -2.91 21.56 18.41
C CYS A 846 -1.53 20.88 18.48
N CYS A 847 -1.46 19.63 18.92
CA CYS A 847 -0.21 18.86 18.94
C CYS A 847 0.36 18.66 17.52
N TRP A 848 -0.48 18.35 16.53
CA TRP A 848 -0.08 18.26 15.13
C TRP A 848 0.47 19.60 14.60
N ALA A 849 -0.20 20.70 14.97
CA ALA A 849 0.22 22.07 14.65
C ALA A 849 1.42 22.57 15.47
N LYS A 850 2.10 21.69 16.23
CA LYS A 850 3.25 22.00 17.11
C LYS A 850 2.92 23.05 18.20
N GLY A 851 1.68 23.09 18.64
CA GLY A 851 1.20 23.94 19.73
C GLY A 851 0.38 23.16 20.76
N ARG A 852 -0.46 23.86 21.50
CA ARG A 852 -1.41 23.30 22.48
C ARG A 852 -2.70 24.13 22.53
N LEU A 853 -3.69 23.65 23.27
CA LEU A 853 -4.83 24.47 23.66
C LEU A 853 -4.39 25.58 24.63
N PRO A 854 -5.01 26.76 24.57
CA PRO A 854 -4.74 27.84 25.51
C PRO A 854 -5.21 27.46 26.91
N THR A 855 -4.49 27.91 27.92
CA THR A 855 -5.06 27.95 29.28
C THR A 855 -6.15 29.03 29.34
N GLU A 856 -7.08 28.90 30.27
CA GLU A 856 -8.14 29.89 30.43
C GLU A 856 -7.58 31.27 30.80
N ALA A 857 -6.42 31.32 31.48
CA ALA A 857 -5.71 32.56 31.80
C ALA A 857 -5.07 33.20 30.58
N GLU A 858 -4.41 32.41 29.72
CA GLU A 858 -3.88 32.90 28.45
C GLU A 858 -5.00 33.43 27.55
N TRP A 859 -6.13 32.71 27.50
CA TRP A 859 -7.30 33.12 26.75
C TRP A 859 -7.85 34.46 27.27
N GLU A 860 -8.06 34.60 28.58
CA GLU A 860 -8.60 35.83 29.16
C GLU A 860 -7.63 37.00 29.02
N ARG A 861 -6.32 36.76 29.16
CA ARG A 861 -5.29 37.77 28.90
C ARG A 861 -5.33 38.24 27.46
N ALA A 862 -5.48 37.34 26.49
CA ALA A 862 -5.55 37.67 25.07
C ALA A 862 -6.83 38.44 24.71
N ALA A 863 -7.94 38.13 25.39
CA ALA A 863 -9.21 38.84 25.22
C ALA A 863 -9.17 40.23 25.87
N ARG A 864 -8.81 40.32 27.15
CA ARG A 864 -8.89 41.53 27.94
C ARG A 864 -7.81 42.57 27.57
N GLY A 865 -6.61 42.11 27.22
CA GLY A 865 -5.45 42.97 27.02
C GLY A 865 -4.59 43.17 28.29
N PRO A 866 -3.50 43.94 28.18
CA PRO A 866 -2.56 44.17 29.28
C PRO A 866 -3.06 45.27 30.20
N GLY A 867 -2.56 45.28 31.43
CA GLY A 867 -2.60 46.48 32.29
C GLY A 867 -3.70 46.49 33.35
N GLN A 868 -4.00 47.69 33.85
CA GLN A 868 -4.90 47.92 34.99
C GLN A 868 -6.35 48.24 34.60
N ASP A 869 -6.57 48.61 33.33
CA ASP A 869 -7.88 49.02 32.86
C ASP A 869 -8.75 47.80 32.56
N TYR A 870 -9.94 47.77 33.17
CA TYR A 870 -10.88 46.68 32.96
C TYR A 870 -11.53 46.80 31.57
N HIS A 871 -11.29 45.79 30.72
CA HIS A 871 -12.05 45.56 29.50
C HIS A 871 -13.10 44.47 29.73
N LYS A 872 -14.38 44.84 29.67
CA LYS A 872 -15.54 43.94 29.79
C LYS A 872 -15.61 42.99 28.59
N TYR A 873 -15.38 43.50 27.38
CA TYR A 873 -15.30 42.76 26.12
C TYR A 873 -13.92 42.93 25.48
N PRO A 874 -13.54 42.10 24.49
CA PRO A 874 -12.22 42.22 23.87
C PRO A 874 -11.93 43.61 23.28
N TRP A 875 -12.94 44.25 22.70
CA TRP A 875 -12.86 45.59 22.12
C TRP A 875 -13.09 46.73 23.14
N GLY A 876 -13.13 46.44 24.44
CA GLY A 876 -13.33 47.40 25.52
C GLY A 876 -14.69 47.29 26.21
N ASN A 877 -15.22 48.42 26.69
CA ASN A 877 -16.39 48.45 27.57
C ASN A 877 -17.71 48.82 26.88
N LYS A 878 -17.70 48.97 25.54
CA LYS A 878 -18.92 49.21 24.77
C LYS A 878 -19.68 47.89 24.60
N GLU A 879 -20.97 47.90 24.88
CA GLU A 879 -21.87 46.76 24.68
C GLU A 879 -21.79 46.22 23.23
N PRO A 880 -21.90 44.89 23.05
CA PRO A 880 -21.87 44.26 21.74
C PRO A 880 -23.03 44.74 20.87
N ASP A 881 -22.75 44.93 19.59
CA ASP A 881 -23.76 45.15 18.55
C ASP A 881 -23.65 44.04 17.48
N PRO A 882 -24.72 43.75 16.71
CA PRO A 882 -24.70 42.76 15.63
C PRO A 882 -23.62 42.96 14.55
N GLU A 883 -23.03 44.15 14.46
CA GLU A 883 -21.96 44.46 13.51
C GLU A 883 -20.56 44.20 14.10
N THR A 884 -20.46 44.00 15.42
CA THR A 884 -19.21 43.85 16.17
C THR A 884 -18.95 42.40 16.60
N ALA A 885 -19.97 41.56 16.75
CA ALA A 885 -19.82 40.13 17.06
C ALA A 885 -21.01 39.30 16.55
N ASN A 886 -20.80 37.99 16.37
CA ASN A 886 -21.86 37.03 16.05
C ASN A 886 -22.41 36.36 17.33
N PHE A 887 -23.61 36.74 17.76
CA PHE A 887 -24.31 36.24 18.95
C PHE A 887 -25.83 36.27 18.72
N ASP A 888 -26.67 35.90 19.70
CA ASP A 888 -28.11 35.70 19.45
C ASP A 888 -28.80 36.95 18.84
N ASP A 889 -28.46 38.17 19.27
CA ASP A 889 -29.07 39.40 18.71
C ASP A 889 -28.64 39.71 17.28
N SER A 890 -27.58 39.08 16.77
CA SER A 890 -27.21 39.17 15.35
C SER A 890 -28.20 38.47 14.43
N LYS A 891 -28.98 37.52 14.96
CA LYS A 891 -29.96 36.70 14.23
C LYS A 891 -29.38 35.94 13.03
N ILE A 892 -28.06 35.71 13.03
CA ILE A 892 -27.36 34.93 11.99
C ILE A 892 -27.59 33.43 12.18
N ASN A 893 -27.70 32.96 13.44
CA ASN A 893 -28.05 31.58 13.80
C ASN A 893 -27.12 30.47 13.27
N HIS A 894 -25.90 30.81 12.87
CA HIS A 894 -24.86 29.86 12.52
C HIS A 894 -23.47 30.49 12.68
N VAL A 895 -22.42 29.66 12.70
CA VAL A 895 -21.03 30.13 12.67
C VAL A 895 -20.74 30.90 11.38
N THR A 896 -19.90 31.92 11.47
CA THR A 896 -19.54 32.82 10.36
C THR A 896 -18.05 32.74 10.03
N PRO A 897 -17.64 33.12 8.79
CA PRO A 897 -16.23 33.21 8.42
C PRO A 897 -15.42 34.04 9.39
N VAL A 898 -14.21 33.59 9.71
CA VAL A 898 -13.37 34.27 10.68
C VAL A 898 -12.87 35.63 10.16
N GLY A 899 -12.82 36.59 11.07
CA GLY A 899 -12.31 37.94 10.84
C GLY A 899 -13.29 38.88 10.16
N ILE A 900 -14.52 38.46 9.85
CA ILE A 900 -15.52 39.37 9.26
C ILE A 900 -15.97 40.45 10.25
N PHE A 901 -15.71 40.29 11.56
CA PHE A 901 -15.99 41.30 12.58
C PHE A 901 -14.71 41.99 13.05
N PRO A 902 -14.06 42.84 12.24
CA PRO A 902 -12.80 43.48 12.63
C PRO A 902 -12.96 44.45 13.80
N GLY A 903 -14.18 44.89 14.11
CA GLY A 903 -14.50 45.63 15.34
C GLY A 903 -14.43 44.80 16.63
N SER A 904 -14.37 43.46 16.56
CA SER A 904 -14.26 42.57 17.72
C SER A 904 -12.84 42.48 18.31
N CYS A 905 -11.90 43.23 17.77
CA CYS A 905 -10.48 43.09 17.99
C CYS A 905 -10.06 43.35 19.45
N SER A 906 -9.22 42.49 20.00
CA SER A 906 -8.53 42.70 21.28
C SER A 906 -7.43 43.78 21.14
N PRO A 907 -6.89 44.31 22.27
CA PRO A 907 -5.83 45.32 22.22
C PRO A 907 -4.58 44.86 21.44
N GLU A 908 -4.24 43.57 21.50
CA GLU A 908 -3.11 42.99 20.76
C GLU A 908 -3.45 42.56 19.32
N GLY A 909 -4.70 42.66 18.88
CA GLY A 909 -5.05 42.35 17.49
C GLY A 909 -5.77 41.01 17.25
N VAL A 910 -6.24 40.34 18.32
CA VAL A 910 -6.92 39.04 18.21
C VAL A 910 -8.41 39.27 17.94
N ILE A 911 -8.98 38.55 16.96
CA ILE A 911 -10.35 38.80 16.45
C ILE A 911 -11.22 37.57 16.72
N ASP A 912 -12.53 37.77 16.87
CA ASP A 912 -13.53 36.74 17.16
C ASP A 912 -13.31 36.01 18.51
N LEU A 913 -12.78 36.70 19.52
CA LEU A 913 -12.69 36.17 20.89
C LEU A 913 -14.03 36.24 21.63
N ALA A 914 -15.00 36.99 21.12
CA ALA A 914 -16.33 37.02 21.70
C ALA A 914 -17.40 36.70 20.64
N GLY A 915 -18.22 35.69 20.91
CA GLY A 915 -19.24 35.19 20.00
C GLY A 915 -18.66 34.22 18.96
N ASN A 916 -19.45 33.93 17.92
CA ASN A 916 -19.20 32.92 16.90
C ASN A 916 -19.12 31.50 17.49
N VAL A 917 -18.08 31.14 18.23
CA VAL A 917 -17.92 29.82 18.88
C VAL A 917 -17.32 29.93 20.28
N TRP A 918 -17.80 29.08 21.18
CA TRP A 918 -17.12 28.79 22.44
C TRP A 918 -15.78 28.11 22.13
N GLU A 919 -14.72 28.45 22.88
CA GLU A 919 -13.38 27.94 22.60
C GLU A 919 -12.87 27.04 23.72
N TRP A 920 -12.50 25.80 23.38
CA TRP A 920 -11.88 24.86 24.33
C TRP A 920 -10.59 25.42 24.94
N CYS A 921 -10.49 25.36 26.26
CA CYS A 921 -9.28 25.64 27.03
C CYS A 921 -8.65 24.34 27.56
N TRP A 922 -7.37 24.41 27.91
CA TRP A 922 -6.64 23.30 28.52
C TRP A 922 -7.22 22.90 29.87
N ASP A 923 -7.69 23.87 30.66
CA ASP A 923 -7.99 23.73 32.09
C ASP A 923 -9.15 22.78 32.36
N TRP A 924 -8.98 21.94 33.39
CA TRP A 924 -10.12 21.31 34.05
C TRP A 924 -10.92 22.37 34.80
N TYR A 925 -12.23 22.22 34.86
CA TYR A 925 -13.06 23.13 35.61
C TYR A 925 -13.16 22.72 37.08
N ASP A 926 -13.01 23.70 37.96
CA ASP A 926 -13.38 23.64 39.37
C ASP A 926 -13.90 25.02 39.78
N LYS A 927 -15.12 25.02 40.33
CA LYS A 927 -15.81 26.20 40.85
C LYS A 927 -14.99 26.97 41.89
N GLN A 928 -14.21 26.28 42.73
CA GLN A 928 -13.41 26.89 43.79
C GLN A 928 -11.99 27.27 43.37
N TYR A 929 -11.64 27.10 42.09
CA TYR A 929 -10.28 27.33 41.62
C TYR A 929 -9.81 28.77 41.85
N TYR A 930 -10.63 29.77 41.48
CA TYR A 930 -10.28 31.18 41.65
C TYR A 930 -10.13 31.59 43.13
N ASP A 931 -10.94 31.04 44.04
CA ASP A 931 -10.80 31.25 45.48
C ASP A 931 -9.46 30.72 46.03
N ARG A 932 -8.96 29.62 45.45
CA ARG A 932 -7.63 29.08 45.82
C ARG A 932 -6.52 29.96 45.26
N CYS A 933 -6.64 30.39 44.01
CA CYS A 933 -5.69 31.31 43.38
C CYS A 933 -5.58 32.63 44.16
N PHE A 934 -6.72 33.24 44.48
CA PHE A 934 -6.78 34.49 45.25
C PHE A 934 -6.07 34.38 46.60
N ARG A 935 -6.25 33.26 47.31
CA ARG A 935 -5.58 33.03 48.61
C ARG A 935 -4.06 32.81 48.50
N GLN A 936 -3.58 32.39 47.35
CA GLN A 936 -2.16 32.15 47.09
C GLN A 936 -1.42 33.41 46.60
N GLY A 937 -2.15 34.47 46.23
CA GLY A 937 -1.58 35.70 45.70
C GLY A 937 -1.35 35.61 44.19
N ILE A 938 -0.14 35.94 43.73
CA ILE A 938 0.21 35.94 42.31
C ILE A 938 0.40 34.52 41.81
N ILE A 939 -0.38 34.12 40.81
CA ILE A 939 -0.24 32.81 40.18
C ILE A 939 0.53 32.91 38.87
N ASN A 940 1.62 32.15 38.76
CA ASN A 940 2.47 32.13 37.58
C ASN A 940 2.01 31.04 36.60
N ASN A 941 1.71 31.40 35.34
CA ASN A 941 1.32 30.50 34.26
C ASN A 941 0.30 29.40 34.69
N PRO A 942 -0.84 29.77 35.30
CA PRO A 942 -1.83 28.81 35.78
C PRO A 942 -2.30 27.87 34.66
N ARG A 943 -2.45 26.60 34.97
CA ARG A 943 -2.95 25.55 34.06
C ARG A 943 -4.28 24.94 34.51
N GLY A 944 -4.88 25.53 35.53
CA GLY A 944 -6.08 25.01 36.16
C GLY A 944 -5.77 23.87 37.14
N PRO A 945 -6.82 23.26 37.72
CA PRO A 945 -6.74 22.01 38.46
C PRO A 945 -6.13 20.87 37.64
N GLU A 946 -5.44 19.93 38.29
CA GLU A 946 -4.82 18.77 37.63
C GLU A 946 -5.84 17.76 37.07
N LYS A 947 -7.03 17.69 37.68
CA LYS A 947 -8.11 16.75 37.36
C LYS A 947 -9.47 17.44 37.48
N GLY A 948 -10.46 16.92 36.76
CA GLY A 948 -11.86 17.33 36.83
C GLY A 948 -12.73 16.49 35.89
N ASP A 949 -14.03 16.72 35.92
CA ASP A 949 -15.00 16.02 35.06
C ASP A 949 -15.29 16.77 33.75
N SER A 950 -15.15 18.09 33.77
CA SER A 950 -15.45 18.99 32.64
C SER A 950 -14.28 19.92 32.35
N ARG A 951 -14.13 20.33 31.08
CA ARG A 951 -13.13 21.29 30.62
C ARG A 951 -13.75 22.67 30.45
N VAL A 952 -12.96 23.71 30.68
CA VAL A 952 -13.40 25.09 30.49
C VAL A 952 -13.53 25.43 29.01
N VAL A 953 -14.58 26.18 28.66
CA VAL A 953 -14.69 26.91 27.39
C VAL A 953 -14.88 28.41 27.65
N ARG A 954 -14.42 29.25 26.72
CA ARG A 954 -14.47 30.72 26.82
C ARG A 954 -15.06 31.39 25.57
N GLY A 955 -15.48 32.64 25.69
CA GLY A 955 -15.81 33.53 24.57
C GLY A 955 -17.27 33.64 24.15
N GLY A 956 -18.16 32.73 24.55
CA GLY A 956 -19.53 32.73 24.03
C GLY A 956 -19.61 32.23 22.59
N SER A 957 -20.81 32.13 22.04
CA SER A 957 -21.07 31.65 20.67
C SER A 957 -22.18 32.42 19.99
N PHE A 958 -22.47 32.07 18.73
CA PHE A 958 -23.59 32.64 17.98
C PHE A 958 -24.98 32.38 18.62
N LEU A 959 -25.10 31.42 19.54
CA LEU A 959 -26.32 31.13 20.33
C LEU A 959 -26.30 31.74 21.73
N SER A 960 -25.31 32.57 22.05
CA SER A 960 -25.23 33.16 23.38
C SER A 960 -26.28 34.25 23.53
N ASP A 961 -27.32 33.89 24.28
CA ASP A 961 -28.39 34.80 24.68
C ASP A 961 -27.79 35.97 25.48
N TYR A 962 -28.05 37.19 24.99
CA TYR A 962 -27.63 38.46 25.55
C TYR A 962 -26.10 38.72 25.56
N GLY A 963 -25.73 39.99 25.40
CA GLY A 963 -24.33 40.44 25.34
C GLY A 963 -23.49 40.10 26.58
N TYR A 964 -24.09 39.79 27.74
CA TYR A 964 -23.33 39.47 28.95
C TYR A 964 -22.55 38.15 28.85
N ARG A 965 -22.91 37.21 27.96
CA ARG A 965 -22.14 35.96 27.76
C ARG A 965 -20.89 36.13 26.92
N LEU A 966 -20.70 37.30 26.32
CA LEU A 966 -19.55 37.64 25.48
C LEU A 966 -18.39 38.29 26.27
N ARG A 967 -18.55 38.45 27.59
CA ARG A 967 -17.57 39.15 28.44
C ARG A 967 -16.31 38.32 28.61
N CYS A 968 -15.16 38.97 28.74
CA CYS A 968 -13.85 38.31 28.83
C CYS A 968 -13.76 37.33 30.03
N ALA A 969 -14.43 37.65 31.14
CA ALA A 969 -14.37 36.87 32.37
C ALA A 969 -15.26 35.62 32.36
N VAL A 970 -16.21 35.51 31.43
CA VAL A 970 -17.22 34.43 31.45
C VAL A 970 -16.56 33.08 31.23
N ARG A 971 -16.98 32.11 32.05
CA ARG A 971 -16.53 30.72 32.03
C ARG A 971 -17.74 29.83 31.86
N ASP A 972 -17.67 28.91 30.90
CA ASP A 972 -18.63 27.82 30.78
C ASP A 972 -17.86 26.50 30.66
N VAL A 973 -18.56 25.37 30.73
CA VAL A 973 -17.93 24.06 30.88
C VAL A 973 -18.66 23.01 30.07
N TRP A 974 -17.89 22.08 29.52
CA TRP A 974 -18.45 20.91 28.84
C TRP A 974 -17.62 19.68 29.16
N TYR A 975 -18.26 18.51 29.11
CA TYR A 975 -17.54 17.25 29.18
C TYR A 975 -16.53 17.17 28.02
N PRO A 976 -15.31 16.65 28.23
CA PRO A 976 -14.26 16.67 27.22
C PRO A 976 -14.60 15.89 25.94
N ARG A 977 -15.61 15.00 25.98
CA ARG A 977 -16.14 14.25 24.83
C ARG A 977 -17.24 14.99 24.04
N TYR A 978 -17.75 16.09 24.57
CA TYR A 978 -18.84 16.83 23.94
C TYR A 978 -18.40 17.40 22.59
N ARG A 979 -19.26 17.25 21.58
CA ARG A 979 -19.08 17.79 20.23
C ARG A 979 -20.25 18.71 19.89
N GLY A 980 -20.12 19.98 20.27
CA GLY A 980 -21.17 20.97 20.06
C GLY A 980 -21.07 21.68 18.72
N LEU A 981 -22.21 22.08 18.17
CA LEU A 981 -22.29 22.84 16.91
C LEU A 981 -21.76 24.29 16.98
N TYR A 982 -21.40 24.72 18.18
CA TYR A 982 -20.97 26.07 18.53
C TYR A 982 -19.68 26.06 19.35
N VAL A 983 -18.96 24.93 19.42
CA VAL A 983 -17.72 24.79 20.18
C VAL A 983 -16.56 24.51 19.22
N GLY A 984 -15.61 25.43 19.18
CA GLY A 984 -14.35 25.35 18.44
C GLY A 984 -13.15 25.52 19.38
N PHE A 985 -12.02 26.00 18.84
CA PHE A 985 -10.80 26.19 19.63
C PHE A 985 -9.75 27.05 18.89
N ARG A 986 -8.69 27.41 19.61
CA ARG A 986 -7.49 28.10 19.11
C ARG A 986 -6.22 27.36 19.48
N VAL A 987 -5.12 27.72 18.82
CA VAL A 987 -3.79 27.21 19.12
C VAL A 987 -2.99 28.27 19.87
N VAL A 988 -2.21 27.82 20.86
CA VAL A 988 -1.16 28.61 21.50
C VAL A 988 0.19 27.89 21.37
N CYS A 989 1.26 28.64 21.16
CA CYS A 989 2.64 28.16 21.08
C CYS A 989 3.56 29.00 21.98
N GLY A 990 4.76 28.48 22.30
CA GLY A 990 5.80 29.29 22.92
C GLY A 990 6.17 30.51 22.07
N ALA A 991 6.62 31.59 22.73
CA ALA A 991 7.00 32.84 22.09
C ALA A 991 8.13 32.70 21.06
#